data_AF-A0A9D8VIZ8-F1
#
_entry.id   AF-A0A9D8VIZ8-F1
#
_cell.length_a   1.000
_cell.length_b   1.000
_cell.length_c   1.000
_cell.angle_alpha   90.00
_cell.angle_beta   90.00
_cell.angle_gamma   90.00
#
_symmetry.space_group_name_H-M   'P 1'
#
loop_
_entity.id
_entity.type
_entity.pdbx_description
1 polymer ?
#
loop_
_entity_poly.entity_id
_entity_poly.type
_entity_poly.pdbx_seq_one_letter_code
_entity_poly.pdbx_strand_id
1 'polypeptide(L)'
;MPWLTSEDISRWERGIHFDCYRKLGAHPNRVGTWFAVWAPSAESIAVIGDFNGWDPSANPLNPVGGGLWEGYIRGAKTGQHYKYRVRRGDFVVDKTDPYARSLEAPAPNGNALVGMSSIIASSDYAWGDSSWMASRRGPETMHEPVSIYEVHLGSWKRGPDGNSLSYREVAEPLADHLEDMGFTHVELMPVQEHPYYPSWGYQVVGYYAPTYRYGTADDFRYLVDYLHQRGFGVILDWVPAHFATDPQGLAYFDGSALYEHWDPVMRHHPDWGTLVFDYGKAGVRNFLIANACYWLDEFHIDGLRFDAVASMLYRDYSRDNWTPNQFGGRENLEAIDFLKRTNEEVYSRFPSVMMIAEESTAWPGVSAPTYDGGLGFLYKWNMGWMHDTLEFMRQDPINRKYHFNSLTFPLVYAYSEHYALTLSHDEVVHGKGSLWNKMPGDSWQQAANLRLMYAHMWGHPGKKLLFMGSEFGQVREWSHDREIDWFLAQDSLHAGVRDFLRELNALYKAEPALANEEGGGFEWIDLSDWERCVVSYRRKPRTPAPEPEPEKGRKKKRKKKERPVPELAFVLNFTPMPRSDYGVHLPEGEWELVLNSDDVRFGGSGVSPGTVVVSKVHGTTSVEVAAVQDANAGQEAAVASDAPVAAEKPYALLTLPPLGALILRQKV
;
A
#
# COMPACT_ATOMS: atom_id res chain seq x y z
N MET A 1 2.41 -4.60 -39.08
CA MET A 1 1.43 -5.46 -38.39
C MET A 1 2.14 -6.09 -37.19
N PRO A 2 1.43 -6.53 -36.14
CA PRO A 2 2.03 -6.95 -34.88
C PRO A 2 2.69 -8.35 -34.91
N TRP A 3 3.14 -8.83 -36.08
CA TRP A 3 3.85 -10.11 -36.18
C TRP A 3 5.16 -10.08 -35.37
N LEU A 4 5.56 -11.26 -34.89
CA LEU A 4 6.81 -11.45 -34.17
C LEU A 4 7.99 -11.39 -35.14
N THR A 5 8.90 -10.45 -34.92
CA THR A 5 10.15 -10.34 -35.68
C THR A 5 11.23 -11.26 -35.08
N SER A 6 12.31 -11.50 -35.81
CA SER A 6 13.47 -12.23 -35.26
C SER A 6 14.08 -11.55 -34.03
N GLU A 7 13.98 -10.22 -33.94
CA GLU A 7 14.41 -9.47 -32.76
C GLU A 7 13.47 -9.71 -31.57
N ASP A 8 12.15 -9.68 -31.79
CA ASP A 8 11.16 -10.00 -30.77
C ASP A 8 11.40 -11.40 -30.19
N ILE A 9 11.61 -12.40 -31.06
CA ILE A 9 11.92 -13.78 -30.65
C ILE A 9 13.24 -13.85 -29.87
N SER A 10 14.29 -13.17 -30.32
CA SER A 10 15.58 -13.13 -29.61
C SER A 10 15.48 -12.47 -28.23
N ARG A 11 14.68 -11.41 -28.09
CA ARG A 11 14.39 -10.78 -26.79
C ARG A 11 13.57 -11.71 -25.91
N TRP A 12 12.60 -12.42 -26.49
CA TRP A 12 11.77 -13.40 -25.79
C TRP A 12 12.60 -14.53 -25.18
N GLU A 13 13.45 -15.18 -25.99
CA GLU A 13 14.30 -16.30 -25.55
C GLU A 13 15.29 -15.88 -24.44
N ARG A 14 15.76 -14.63 -24.48
CA ARG A 14 16.64 -14.06 -23.43
C ARG A 14 15.90 -13.62 -22.17
N GLY A 15 14.56 -13.61 -22.18
CA GLY A 15 13.76 -13.16 -21.04
C GLY A 15 13.82 -11.66 -20.80
N ILE A 16 13.88 -10.85 -21.87
CA ILE A 16 13.96 -9.38 -21.84
C ILE A 16 12.97 -8.68 -22.79
N HIS A 17 11.86 -9.34 -23.13
CA HIS A 17 10.81 -8.78 -23.99
C HIS A 17 9.68 -8.18 -23.16
N PHE A 18 9.97 -7.16 -22.37
CA PHE A 18 9.03 -6.58 -21.38
C PHE A 18 7.91 -5.70 -21.96
N ASP A 19 7.79 -5.65 -23.28
CA ASP A 19 6.73 -5.04 -24.07
C ASP A 19 6.02 -6.08 -24.95
N CYS A 20 6.17 -7.37 -24.64
CA CYS A 20 5.62 -8.46 -25.44
C CYS A 20 4.08 -8.43 -25.55
N TYR A 21 3.36 -7.76 -24.63
CA TYR A 21 1.91 -7.54 -24.71
C TYR A 21 1.46 -6.71 -25.93
N ARG A 22 2.40 -6.07 -26.64
CA ARG A 22 2.15 -5.39 -27.93
C ARG A 22 2.18 -6.35 -29.12
N LYS A 23 2.54 -7.62 -28.90
CA LYS A 23 2.72 -8.66 -29.92
C LYS A 23 1.94 -9.94 -29.59
N LEU A 24 2.03 -10.40 -28.35
CA LEU A 24 1.30 -11.55 -27.81
C LEU A 24 -0.13 -11.17 -27.47
N GLY A 25 -1.03 -12.16 -27.53
CA GLY A 25 -2.46 -11.98 -27.42
C GLY A 25 -3.13 -11.75 -28.78
N ALA A 26 -4.33 -11.16 -28.75
CA ALA A 26 -5.10 -10.80 -29.93
C ALA A 26 -4.96 -9.31 -30.27
N HIS A 27 -4.53 -9.01 -31.49
CA HIS A 27 -4.32 -7.65 -32.00
C HIS A 27 -5.14 -7.41 -33.28
N PRO A 28 -6.34 -6.81 -33.18
CA PRO A 28 -7.21 -6.60 -34.32
C PRO A 28 -6.72 -5.47 -35.24
N ASN A 29 -7.12 -5.56 -36.50
CA ASN A 29 -7.12 -4.47 -37.46
C ASN A 29 -8.48 -4.41 -38.17
N ARG A 30 -8.61 -3.59 -39.22
CA ARG A 30 -9.90 -3.41 -39.95
C ARG A 30 -10.47 -4.67 -40.61
N VAL A 31 -9.64 -5.68 -40.88
CA VAL A 31 -9.97 -6.84 -41.74
C VAL A 31 -9.88 -8.18 -40.99
N GLY A 32 -9.12 -8.24 -39.91
CA GLY A 32 -8.86 -9.47 -39.16
C GLY A 32 -8.06 -9.21 -37.89
N THR A 33 -7.63 -10.28 -37.24
CA THR A 33 -6.88 -10.23 -35.98
C THR A 33 -5.62 -11.08 -36.06
N TRP A 34 -4.52 -10.54 -35.57
CA TRP A 34 -3.28 -11.29 -35.34
C TRP A 34 -3.34 -11.92 -33.96
N PHE A 35 -3.01 -13.20 -33.86
CA PHE A 35 -2.95 -13.94 -32.61
C PHE A 35 -1.54 -14.44 -32.39
N ALA A 36 -1.05 -14.35 -31.16
CA ALA A 36 0.21 -14.98 -30.77
C ALA A 36 0.21 -15.48 -29.31
N VAL A 37 0.75 -16.67 -29.06
CA VAL A 37 0.72 -17.32 -27.75
C VAL A 37 1.98 -18.16 -27.50
N TRP A 38 2.39 -18.29 -26.23
CA TRP A 38 3.50 -19.11 -25.80
C TRP A 38 3.03 -20.50 -25.33
N ALA A 39 3.53 -21.55 -25.95
CA ALA A 39 3.17 -22.94 -25.63
C ALA A 39 4.20 -23.90 -26.28
N PRO A 40 5.42 -23.97 -25.74
CA PRO A 40 6.55 -24.69 -26.33
C PRO A 40 6.34 -26.21 -26.43
N SER A 41 5.53 -26.79 -25.53
CA SER A 41 5.32 -28.25 -25.47
C SER A 41 4.09 -28.70 -26.27
N ALA A 42 3.31 -27.76 -26.83
CA ALA A 42 2.15 -28.08 -27.65
C ALA A 42 2.58 -28.70 -28.98
N GLU A 43 1.82 -29.69 -29.45
CA GLU A 43 1.97 -30.28 -30.79
C GLU A 43 1.19 -29.50 -31.85
N SER A 44 0.09 -28.88 -31.45
CA SER A 44 -0.71 -28.01 -32.32
C SER A 44 -1.54 -27.03 -31.50
N ILE A 45 -1.73 -25.82 -32.03
CA ILE A 45 -2.60 -24.79 -31.46
C ILE A 45 -3.53 -24.27 -32.55
N ALA A 46 -4.81 -24.12 -32.24
CA ALA A 46 -5.78 -23.47 -33.11
C ALA A 46 -6.54 -22.38 -32.34
N VAL A 47 -6.92 -21.32 -33.04
CA VAL A 47 -7.81 -20.30 -32.49
C VAL A 47 -9.24 -20.69 -32.81
N ILE A 48 -10.06 -20.83 -31.78
CA ILE A 48 -11.49 -21.14 -31.89
C ILE A 48 -12.28 -19.97 -31.36
N GLY A 49 -13.42 -19.65 -31.97
CA GLY A 49 -14.25 -18.54 -31.55
C GLY A 49 -15.48 -18.33 -32.43
N ASP A 50 -16.15 -17.20 -32.23
CA ASP A 50 -17.41 -16.90 -32.92
C ASP A 50 -17.23 -16.86 -34.45
N PHE A 51 -16.08 -16.39 -34.94
CA PHE A 51 -15.79 -16.21 -36.37
C PHE A 51 -15.57 -17.52 -37.15
N ASN A 52 -15.35 -18.65 -36.47
CA ASN A 52 -15.19 -19.96 -37.09
C ASN A 52 -16.09 -21.04 -36.48
N GLY A 53 -17.16 -20.64 -35.77
CA GLY A 53 -18.09 -21.58 -35.16
C GLY A 53 -17.43 -22.52 -34.15
N TRP A 54 -16.37 -22.06 -33.48
CA TRP A 54 -15.59 -22.82 -32.52
C TRP A 54 -14.94 -24.11 -33.08
N ASP A 55 -14.74 -24.18 -34.40
CA ASP A 55 -14.10 -25.31 -35.10
C ASP A 55 -12.56 -25.26 -34.98
N PRO A 56 -11.93 -26.25 -34.33
CA PRO A 56 -10.48 -26.28 -34.13
C PRO A 56 -9.68 -26.64 -35.39
N SER A 57 -10.34 -27.11 -36.45
CA SER A 57 -9.67 -27.40 -37.72
C SER A 57 -9.52 -26.16 -38.61
N ALA A 58 -10.29 -25.11 -38.34
CA ALA A 58 -10.44 -23.98 -39.25
C ALA A 58 -9.26 -22.99 -39.22
N ASN A 59 -8.64 -22.75 -38.05
CA ASN A 59 -7.63 -21.70 -37.89
C ASN A 59 -6.44 -22.16 -37.02
N PRO A 60 -5.57 -23.06 -37.51
CA PRO A 60 -4.32 -23.43 -36.82
C PRO A 60 -3.31 -22.28 -36.83
N LEU A 61 -2.52 -22.17 -35.75
CA LEU A 61 -1.38 -21.26 -35.64
C LEU A 61 -0.08 -21.94 -36.11
N ASN A 62 0.91 -21.14 -36.48
CA ASN A 62 2.23 -21.61 -36.92
C ASN A 62 3.27 -21.37 -35.82
N PRO A 63 4.18 -22.32 -35.55
CA PRO A 63 5.31 -22.09 -34.66
C PRO A 63 6.34 -21.16 -35.33
N VAL A 64 6.87 -20.19 -34.59
CA VAL A 64 7.80 -19.18 -35.14
C VAL A 64 9.15 -19.07 -34.43
N GLY A 65 9.34 -19.73 -33.29
CA GLY A 65 10.59 -19.73 -32.52
C GLY A 65 10.35 -19.44 -31.03
N GLY A 66 11.31 -19.78 -30.14
CA GLY A 66 11.17 -19.55 -28.70
C GLY A 66 9.95 -20.19 -28.01
N GLY A 67 9.31 -21.18 -28.64
CA GLY A 67 8.05 -21.78 -28.18
C GLY A 67 6.80 -20.94 -28.47
N LEU A 68 6.91 -19.91 -29.31
CA LEU A 68 5.83 -19.02 -29.71
C LEU A 68 5.10 -19.55 -30.96
N TRP A 69 3.79 -19.34 -30.97
CA TRP A 69 2.89 -19.65 -32.08
C TRP A 69 2.17 -18.39 -32.50
N GLU A 70 1.99 -18.15 -33.80
CA GLU A 70 1.23 -17.01 -34.31
C GLU A 70 0.45 -17.30 -35.60
N GLY A 71 -0.50 -16.42 -35.91
CA GLY A 71 -1.32 -16.52 -37.11
C GLY A 71 -2.26 -15.34 -37.28
N TYR A 72 -2.60 -15.05 -38.54
CA TYR A 72 -3.57 -14.01 -38.90
C TYR A 72 -4.88 -14.63 -39.35
N ILE A 73 -5.98 -14.21 -38.72
CA ILE A 73 -7.30 -14.71 -39.04
C ILE A 73 -8.12 -13.58 -39.62
N ARG A 74 -8.40 -13.67 -40.92
CA ARG A 74 -9.30 -12.76 -41.61
C ARG A 74 -10.74 -13.01 -41.15
N GLY A 75 -11.45 -11.95 -40.80
CA GLY A 75 -12.84 -12.04 -40.35
C GLY A 75 -13.03 -12.19 -38.83
N ALA A 76 -11.96 -12.48 -38.08
CA ALA A 76 -11.93 -12.27 -36.64
C ALA A 76 -11.93 -10.75 -36.35
N LYS A 77 -12.87 -10.27 -35.53
CA LYS A 77 -13.16 -8.85 -35.31
C LYS A 77 -13.27 -8.53 -33.82
N THR A 78 -13.01 -7.27 -33.47
CA THR A 78 -13.26 -6.74 -32.12
C THR A 78 -14.66 -7.10 -31.62
N GLY A 79 -14.76 -7.50 -30.36
CA GLY A 79 -16.00 -7.92 -29.68
C GLY A 79 -16.34 -9.40 -29.81
N GLN A 80 -15.64 -10.16 -30.67
CA GLN A 80 -15.83 -11.61 -30.78
C GLN A 80 -15.07 -12.37 -29.70
N HIS A 81 -15.66 -13.47 -29.24
CA HIS A 81 -15.08 -14.37 -28.26
C HIS A 81 -14.12 -15.37 -28.94
N TYR A 82 -13.05 -15.73 -28.24
CA TYR A 82 -12.11 -16.74 -28.67
C TYR A 82 -11.42 -17.46 -27.50
N LYS A 83 -10.89 -18.65 -27.80
CA LYS A 83 -9.95 -19.43 -26.98
C LYS A 83 -8.87 -20.04 -27.87
N TYR A 84 -7.80 -20.52 -27.26
CA TYR A 84 -6.82 -21.39 -27.91
C TYR A 84 -7.14 -22.84 -27.63
N ARG A 85 -7.39 -23.66 -28.67
CA ARG A 85 -7.38 -25.12 -28.52
C ARG A 85 -5.94 -25.60 -28.57
N VAL A 86 -5.45 -26.11 -27.43
CA VAL A 86 -4.09 -26.60 -27.26
C VAL A 86 -4.10 -28.13 -27.20
N ARG A 87 -3.21 -28.78 -27.95
CA ARG A 87 -3.07 -30.24 -27.98
C ARG A 87 -1.64 -30.69 -27.73
N ARG A 88 -1.48 -31.72 -26.90
CA ARG A 88 -0.22 -32.46 -26.68
C ARG A 88 -0.55 -33.93 -26.38
N GLY A 89 -0.40 -34.83 -27.36
CA GLY A 89 -0.88 -36.20 -27.23
C GLY A 89 -2.38 -36.25 -26.90
N ASP A 90 -2.74 -36.97 -25.84
CA ASP A 90 -4.13 -37.07 -25.36
C ASP A 90 -4.60 -35.84 -24.56
N PHE A 91 -3.70 -34.91 -24.23
CA PHE A 91 -4.07 -33.65 -23.59
C PHE A 91 -4.65 -32.69 -24.64
N VAL A 92 -5.95 -32.40 -24.53
CA VAL A 92 -6.67 -31.42 -25.38
C VAL A 92 -7.51 -30.53 -24.48
N VAL A 93 -7.28 -29.21 -24.54
CA VAL A 93 -7.96 -28.23 -23.69
C VAL A 93 -8.16 -26.91 -24.42
N ASP A 94 -9.23 -26.21 -24.07
CA ASP A 94 -9.49 -24.83 -24.51
C ASP A 94 -9.00 -23.85 -23.44
N LYS A 95 -8.04 -23.02 -23.82
CA LYS A 95 -7.39 -22.06 -22.95
C LYS A 95 -7.85 -20.64 -23.25
N THR A 96 -8.11 -19.91 -22.18
CA THR A 96 -8.18 -18.45 -22.18
C THR A 96 -6.81 -17.89 -22.57
N ASP A 97 -6.79 -16.83 -23.37
CA ASP A 97 -5.55 -16.17 -23.76
C ASP A 97 -4.84 -15.57 -22.53
N PRO A 98 -3.58 -15.96 -22.23
CA PRO A 98 -2.81 -15.36 -21.14
C PRO A 98 -2.67 -13.83 -21.26
N TYR A 99 -2.70 -13.31 -22.48
CA TYR A 99 -2.59 -11.88 -22.82
C TYR A 99 -3.95 -11.28 -23.22
N ALA A 100 -5.06 -11.89 -22.81
CA ALA A 100 -6.39 -11.33 -23.03
C ALA A 100 -6.49 -9.91 -22.46
N ARG A 101 -6.97 -8.97 -23.28
CA ARG A 101 -7.23 -7.58 -22.88
C ARG A 101 -8.64 -7.37 -22.33
N SER A 102 -9.51 -8.37 -22.52
CA SER A 102 -10.89 -8.41 -22.04
C SER A 102 -11.35 -9.86 -21.98
N LEU A 103 -12.20 -10.17 -21.01
CA LEU A 103 -12.71 -11.51 -20.74
C LEU A 103 -14.22 -11.47 -20.56
N GLU A 104 -14.90 -12.50 -21.04
CA GLU A 104 -16.31 -12.71 -20.72
C GLU A 104 -16.49 -13.20 -19.28
N ALA A 105 -17.70 -13.00 -18.73
CA ALA A 105 -18.05 -13.54 -17.44
C ALA A 105 -18.00 -15.09 -17.41
N PRO A 106 -17.72 -15.71 -16.26
CA PRO A 106 -17.93 -17.14 -16.06
C PRO A 106 -19.37 -17.53 -16.39
N ALA A 107 -19.57 -18.74 -16.93
CA ALA A 107 -20.91 -19.20 -17.23
C ALA A 107 -21.75 -19.39 -15.94
N PRO A 108 -23.03 -18.98 -15.92
CA PRO A 108 -23.89 -19.12 -14.74
C PRO A 108 -24.11 -20.57 -14.27
N ASN A 109 -23.79 -21.55 -15.11
CA ASN A 109 -24.02 -22.96 -14.83
C ASN A 109 -22.96 -23.61 -13.93
N GLY A 110 -21.96 -22.84 -13.46
CA GLY A 110 -20.91 -23.31 -12.55
C GLY A 110 -19.86 -24.23 -13.20
N ASN A 111 -19.86 -24.39 -14.52
CA ASN A 111 -18.83 -25.14 -15.22
C ASN A 111 -17.66 -24.21 -15.56
N ALA A 112 -16.51 -24.36 -14.89
CA ALA A 112 -15.30 -23.55 -15.11
C ALA A 112 -14.79 -23.60 -16.57
N LEU A 113 -15.12 -24.64 -17.34
CA LEU A 113 -14.72 -24.77 -18.74
C LEU A 113 -15.60 -23.97 -19.71
N VAL A 114 -16.78 -23.53 -19.26
CA VAL A 114 -17.76 -22.76 -20.04
C VAL A 114 -17.75 -21.31 -19.53
N GLY A 115 -17.68 -20.34 -20.44
CA GLY A 115 -17.38 -18.95 -20.08
C GLY A 115 -15.88 -18.67 -20.08
N MET A 116 -15.49 -17.48 -19.59
CA MET A 116 -14.08 -17.02 -19.50
C MET A 116 -13.31 -17.03 -20.83
N SER A 117 -13.98 -17.05 -21.96
CA SER A 117 -13.40 -16.75 -23.27
C SER A 117 -12.79 -15.35 -23.29
N SER A 118 -11.68 -15.24 -23.99
CA SER A 118 -11.06 -13.97 -24.30
C SER A 118 -11.90 -13.23 -25.33
N ILE A 119 -12.00 -11.92 -25.20
CA ILE A 119 -12.69 -11.06 -26.16
C ILE A 119 -11.64 -10.30 -26.95
N ILE A 120 -11.73 -10.35 -28.28
CA ILE A 120 -10.86 -9.54 -29.15
C ILE A 120 -11.15 -8.07 -28.84
N ALA A 121 -10.19 -7.39 -28.23
CA ALA A 121 -10.35 -6.02 -27.76
C ALA A 121 -9.42 -5.06 -28.50
N SER A 122 -9.93 -3.86 -28.75
CA SER A 122 -9.18 -2.69 -29.18
C SER A 122 -9.68 -1.50 -28.39
N SER A 123 -8.79 -0.57 -28.03
CA SER A 123 -9.15 0.67 -27.35
C SER A 123 -8.87 1.85 -28.28
N ASP A 124 -9.80 2.79 -28.32
CA ASP A 124 -9.61 4.12 -28.90
C ASP A 124 -9.76 5.20 -27.80
N TYR A 125 -9.54 4.82 -26.52
CA TYR A 125 -9.69 5.73 -25.39
C TYR A 125 -8.68 6.89 -25.48
N ALA A 126 -9.19 8.12 -25.33
CA ALA A 126 -8.38 9.33 -25.37
C ALA A 126 -8.23 9.90 -23.95
N TRP A 127 -7.03 9.81 -23.40
CA TRP A 127 -6.69 10.30 -22.07
C TRP A 127 -6.76 11.83 -21.95
N GLY A 128 -7.27 12.32 -20.81
CA GLY A 128 -7.30 13.74 -20.43
C GLY A 128 -6.27 14.13 -19.36
N ASP A 129 -5.39 13.21 -18.95
CA ASP A 129 -4.52 13.35 -17.78
C ASP A 129 -3.09 13.82 -18.09
N SER A 130 -2.82 14.38 -19.27
CA SER A 130 -1.44 14.75 -19.67
C SER A 130 -0.74 15.70 -18.68
N SER A 131 -1.51 16.56 -17.99
CA SER A 131 -0.98 17.44 -16.95
C SER A 131 -0.52 16.66 -15.72
N TRP A 132 -1.27 15.64 -15.30
CA TRP A 132 -0.91 14.76 -14.20
C TRP A 132 0.36 13.97 -14.53
N MET A 133 0.37 13.32 -15.69
CA MET A 133 1.48 12.48 -16.16
C MET A 133 2.80 13.26 -16.30
N ALA A 134 2.73 14.55 -16.62
CA ALA A 134 3.89 15.43 -16.66
C ALA A 134 4.36 15.94 -15.28
N SER A 135 3.49 15.88 -14.26
CA SER A 135 3.75 16.45 -12.93
C SER A 135 4.19 15.43 -11.88
N ARG A 136 3.83 14.15 -12.05
CA ARG A 136 4.22 13.05 -11.15
C ARG A 136 5.73 12.88 -11.08
N ARG A 137 6.25 12.58 -9.89
CA ARG A 137 7.71 12.54 -9.63
C ARG A 137 8.25 11.27 -8.97
N GLY A 138 7.39 10.28 -8.71
CA GLY A 138 7.78 8.96 -8.19
C GLY A 138 8.69 9.04 -6.96
N PRO A 139 9.90 8.43 -6.98
CA PRO A 139 10.82 8.47 -5.84
C PRO A 139 11.17 9.88 -5.34
N GLU A 140 11.08 10.93 -6.16
CA GLU A 140 11.31 12.30 -5.68
C GLU A 140 10.21 12.78 -4.70
N THR A 141 9.00 12.20 -4.77
CA THR A 141 7.92 12.46 -3.81
C THR A 141 8.14 11.75 -2.48
N MET A 142 9.27 11.06 -2.27
CA MET A 142 9.59 10.42 -1.00
C MET A 142 9.53 11.40 0.18
N HIS A 143 9.77 12.69 -0.08
CA HIS A 143 9.70 13.75 0.92
C HIS A 143 8.35 14.48 0.98
N GLU A 144 7.38 14.04 0.19
CA GLU A 144 6.03 14.59 0.10
C GLU A 144 5.04 13.73 0.92
N PRO A 145 3.89 14.30 1.33
CA PRO A 145 2.87 13.56 2.04
C PRO A 145 2.19 12.52 1.13
N VAL A 146 2.25 11.24 1.51
CA VAL A 146 1.51 10.14 0.87
C VAL A 146 0.54 9.54 1.88
N SER A 147 -0.75 9.72 1.62
CA SER A 147 -1.87 9.20 2.41
C SER A 147 -2.79 8.44 1.46
N ILE A 148 -2.83 7.12 1.64
CA ILE A 148 -3.43 6.14 0.72
C ILE A 148 -4.76 5.67 1.32
N TYR A 149 -5.82 5.74 0.52
CA TYR A 149 -7.09 5.11 0.82
C TYR A 149 -7.18 3.78 0.06
N GLU A 150 -7.14 2.66 0.78
CA GLU A 150 -7.21 1.31 0.17
C GLU A 150 -8.68 0.91 -0.04
N VAL A 151 -9.01 0.44 -1.25
CA VAL A 151 -10.39 0.25 -1.72
C VAL A 151 -10.55 -1.09 -2.46
N HIS A 152 -11.55 -1.87 -2.02
CA HIS A 152 -12.15 -2.91 -2.86
C HIS A 152 -13.36 -2.34 -3.60
N LEU A 153 -13.20 -2.09 -4.90
CA LEU A 153 -14.22 -1.41 -5.73
C LEU A 153 -15.61 -2.03 -5.62
N GLY A 154 -15.68 -3.37 -5.59
CA GLY A 154 -16.95 -4.09 -5.60
C GLY A 154 -17.78 -3.98 -4.32
N SER A 155 -17.17 -3.59 -3.21
CA SER A 155 -17.81 -3.52 -1.88
C SER A 155 -17.66 -2.17 -1.20
N TRP A 156 -17.10 -1.18 -1.89
CA TRP A 156 -17.02 0.18 -1.36
C TRP A 156 -18.41 0.82 -1.26
N LYS A 157 -19.14 0.82 -2.38
CA LYS A 157 -20.49 1.37 -2.48
C LYS A 157 -21.31 0.58 -3.50
N ARG A 158 -22.60 0.39 -3.22
CA ARG A 158 -23.52 -0.32 -4.12
C ARG A 158 -24.53 0.65 -4.73
N GLY A 159 -24.99 0.31 -5.94
CA GLY A 159 -26.06 1.00 -6.64
C GLY A 159 -27.43 0.73 -6.02
N PRO A 160 -28.48 1.44 -6.45
CA PRO A 160 -29.85 1.23 -5.96
C PRO A 160 -30.40 -0.18 -6.17
N ASP A 161 -29.83 -0.93 -7.12
CA ASP A 161 -30.15 -2.32 -7.44
C ASP A 161 -29.39 -3.33 -6.57
N GLY A 162 -28.52 -2.85 -5.67
CA GLY A 162 -27.67 -3.67 -4.80
C GLY A 162 -26.40 -4.20 -5.47
N ASN A 163 -26.15 -3.88 -6.74
CA ASN A 163 -24.94 -4.28 -7.45
C ASN A 163 -23.77 -3.34 -7.12
N SER A 164 -22.54 -3.80 -7.36
CA SER A 164 -21.37 -2.94 -7.31
C SER A 164 -21.48 -1.82 -8.35
N LEU A 165 -20.98 -0.63 -8.04
CA LEU A 165 -20.85 0.44 -9.02
C LEU A 165 -19.88 0.03 -10.13
N SER A 166 -20.19 0.41 -11.38
CA SER A 166 -19.23 0.31 -12.49
C SER A 166 -18.06 1.28 -12.31
N TYR A 167 -16.98 1.06 -13.07
CA TYR A 167 -15.82 1.96 -13.09
C TYR A 167 -16.20 3.41 -13.42
N ARG A 168 -17.23 3.63 -14.25
CA ARG A 168 -17.73 4.99 -14.54
C ARG A 168 -18.52 5.58 -13.39
N GLU A 169 -19.39 4.79 -12.78
CA GLU A 169 -20.28 5.26 -11.70
C GLU A 169 -19.51 5.53 -10.40
N VAL A 170 -18.43 4.79 -10.15
CA VAL A 170 -17.60 4.95 -8.93
C VAL A 170 -16.65 6.13 -9.02
N ALA A 171 -16.27 6.58 -10.23
CA ALA A 171 -15.23 7.59 -10.44
C ALA A 171 -15.49 8.92 -9.72
N GLU A 172 -16.67 9.51 -9.90
CA GLU A 172 -17.03 10.79 -9.27
C GLU A 172 -17.19 10.64 -7.74
N PRO A 173 -18.02 9.71 -7.21
CA PRO A 173 -18.15 9.55 -5.77
C PRO A 173 -16.84 9.24 -5.05
N LEU A 174 -15.96 8.43 -5.65
CA LEU A 174 -14.67 8.09 -5.07
C LEU A 174 -13.75 9.31 -5.03
N ALA A 175 -13.65 10.06 -6.13
CA ALA A 175 -12.86 11.30 -6.14
C ALA A 175 -13.36 12.32 -5.12
N ASP A 176 -14.69 12.48 -5.00
CA ASP A 176 -15.30 13.38 -4.01
C ASP A 176 -14.97 12.95 -2.59
N HIS A 177 -14.99 11.63 -2.32
CA HIS A 177 -14.61 11.09 -1.01
C HIS A 177 -13.12 11.31 -0.70
N LEU A 178 -12.23 11.05 -1.66
CA LEU A 178 -10.80 11.27 -1.50
C LEU A 178 -10.48 12.76 -1.25
N GLU A 179 -11.17 13.66 -1.95
CA GLU A 179 -11.03 15.11 -1.77
C GLU A 179 -11.53 15.56 -0.40
N ASP A 180 -12.75 15.14 -0.02
CA ASP A 180 -13.35 15.47 1.27
C ASP A 180 -12.50 14.98 2.44
N MET A 181 -11.99 13.74 2.37
CA MET A 181 -11.14 13.17 3.42
C MET A 181 -9.69 13.63 3.35
N GLY A 182 -9.28 14.23 2.23
CA GLY A 182 -7.95 14.78 2.03
C GLY A 182 -6.85 13.75 1.78
N PHE A 183 -7.17 12.56 1.28
CA PHE A 183 -6.19 11.57 0.81
C PHE A 183 -5.41 12.10 -0.41
N THR A 184 -4.25 11.50 -0.71
CA THR A 184 -3.46 11.85 -1.89
C THR A 184 -3.44 10.77 -2.94
N HIS A 185 -3.67 9.52 -2.53
CA HIS A 185 -3.68 8.35 -3.41
C HIS A 185 -4.86 7.44 -3.05
N VAL A 186 -5.28 6.66 -4.03
CA VAL A 186 -6.12 5.48 -3.83
C VAL A 186 -5.32 4.23 -4.19
N GLU A 187 -5.37 3.21 -3.35
CA GLU A 187 -4.84 1.88 -3.66
C GLU A 187 -6.02 0.95 -3.94
N LEU A 188 -6.08 0.45 -5.17
CA LEU A 188 -7.10 -0.48 -5.60
C LEU A 188 -6.63 -1.90 -5.31
N MET A 189 -7.41 -2.64 -4.52
CA MET A 189 -7.29 -4.10 -4.45
C MET A 189 -7.37 -4.71 -5.87
N PRO A 190 -6.86 -5.94 -6.09
CA PRO A 190 -6.59 -6.43 -7.44
C PRO A 190 -7.80 -6.35 -8.37
N VAL A 191 -7.62 -5.61 -9.48
CA VAL A 191 -8.65 -5.44 -10.52
C VAL A 191 -8.42 -6.35 -11.73
N GLN A 192 -7.32 -7.12 -11.75
CA GLN A 192 -7.07 -8.14 -12.77
C GLN A 192 -8.20 -9.17 -12.74
N GLU A 193 -8.55 -9.76 -13.88
CA GLU A 193 -9.67 -10.70 -13.92
C GLU A 193 -9.38 -11.94 -13.07
N HIS A 194 -10.35 -12.30 -12.23
CA HIS A 194 -10.26 -13.36 -11.24
C HIS A 194 -11.59 -14.13 -11.19
N PRO A 195 -11.59 -15.47 -11.17
CA PRO A 195 -12.82 -16.24 -11.28
C PRO A 195 -13.57 -16.31 -9.94
N TYR A 196 -12.84 -16.37 -8.83
CA TYR A 196 -13.41 -16.52 -7.50
C TYR A 196 -13.49 -15.17 -6.78
N TYR A 197 -14.69 -14.59 -6.71
CA TYR A 197 -14.90 -13.26 -6.11
C TYR A 197 -14.49 -13.15 -4.63
N PRO A 198 -14.71 -14.18 -3.77
CA PRO A 198 -14.21 -14.16 -2.40
C PRO A 198 -12.69 -14.24 -2.24
N SER A 199 -11.92 -14.37 -3.34
CA SER A 199 -10.46 -14.13 -3.31
C SER A 199 -10.10 -12.65 -3.23
N TRP A 200 -11.08 -11.76 -3.34
CA TRP A 200 -10.93 -10.29 -3.37
C TRP A 200 -10.05 -9.76 -4.50
N GLY A 201 -9.77 -10.63 -5.49
CA GLY A 201 -8.90 -10.34 -6.62
C GLY A 201 -7.57 -11.10 -6.60
N TYR A 202 -7.13 -11.63 -5.45
CA TYR A 202 -5.80 -12.23 -5.31
C TYR A 202 -5.62 -13.59 -6.01
N GLN A 203 -6.69 -14.22 -6.51
CA GLN A 203 -6.59 -15.42 -7.34
C GLN A 203 -6.82 -15.09 -8.82
N VAL A 204 -5.81 -14.48 -9.44
CA VAL A 204 -5.89 -13.96 -10.81
C VAL A 204 -5.87 -15.09 -11.85
N VAL A 205 -6.64 -14.91 -12.93
CA VAL A 205 -6.62 -15.73 -14.13
C VAL A 205 -6.36 -14.92 -15.40
N GLY A 206 -6.81 -13.65 -15.46
CA GLY A 206 -6.59 -12.74 -16.58
C GLY A 206 -5.73 -11.55 -16.20
N TYR A 207 -4.41 -11.74 -16.24
CA TYR A 207 -3.43 -10.73 -15.81
C TYR A 207 -3.46 -9.42 -16.60
N TYR A 208 -3.86 -9.48 -17.89
CA TYR A 208 -3.87 -8.35 -18.81
C TYR A 208 -5.26 -7.74 -19.04
N ALA A 209 -6.28 -8.19 -18.30
CA ALA A 209 -7.64 -7.69 -18.39
C ALA A 209 -8.09 -7.13 -17.04
N PRO A 210 -8.56 -5.87 -16.97
CA PRO A 210 -9.35 -5.43 -15.83
C PRO A 210 -10.65 -6.24 -15.78
N THR A 211 -11.17 -6.46 -14.57
CA THR A 211 -12.28 -7.37 -14.39
C THR A 211 -13.56 -6.87 -15.06
N TYR A 212 -14.29 -7.78 -15.73
CA TYR A 212 -15.55 -7.44 -16.41
C TYR A 212 -16.63 -6.94 -15.43
N ARG A 213 -16.49 -7.25 -14.13
CA ARG A 213 -17.51 -7.01 -13.10
C ARG A 213 -17.95 -5.56 -13.00
N TYR A 214 -17.06 -4.63 -13.33
CA TYR A 214 -17.32 -3.18 -13.19
C TYR A 214 -17.35 -2.46 -14.55
N GLY A 215 -17.28 -3.20 -15.66
CA GLY A 215 -17.35 -2.62 -17.02
C GLY A 215 -16.18 -3.04 -17.89
N THR A 216 -15.94 -2.25 -18.93
CA THR A 216 -14.89 -2.51 -19.93
C THR A 216 -13.53 -1.97 -19.49
N ALA A 217 -12.46 -2.37 -20.20
CA ALA A 217 -11.14 -1.78 -19.99
C ALA A 217 -11.11 -0.26 -20.20
N ASP A 218 -11.89 0.28 -21.13
CA ASP A 218 -11.97 1.74 -21.34
C ASP A 218 -12.75 2.45 -20.22
N ASP A 219 -13.65 1.74 -19.54
CA ASP A 219 -14.29 2.26 -18.33
C ASP A 219 -13.31 2.31 -17.15
N PHE A 220 -12.38 1.34 -17.06
CA PHE A 220 -11.29 1.41 -16.09
C PHE A 220 -10.29 2.53 -16.42
N ARG A 221 -9.94 2.74 -17.69
CA ARG A 221 -9.15 3.92 -18.12
C ARG A 221 -9.84 5.22 -17.70
N TYR A 222 -11.16 5.31 -17.90
CA TYR A 222 -11.94 6.45 -17.46
C TYR A 222 -11.84 6.71 -15.95
N LEU A 223 -11.92 5.67 -15.12
CA LEU A 223 -11.75 5.83 -13.67
C LEU A 223 -10.39 6.44 -13.33
N VAL A 224 -9.30 5.88 -13.88
CA VAL A 224 -7.93 6.36 -13.62
C VAL A 224 -7.76 7.80 -14.13
N ASP A 225 -8.18 8.08 -15.35
CA ASP A 225 -8.11 9.40 -15.98
C ASP A 225 -8.88 10.46 -15.15
N TYR A 226 -10.08 10.09 -14.67
CA TYR A 226 -10.90 10.96 -13.83
C TYR A 226 -10.21 11.28 -12.50
N LEU A 227 -9.60 10.28 -11.85
CA LEU A 227 -8.86 10.47 -10.60
C LEU A 227 -7.62 11.35 -10.80
N HIS A 228 -6.88 11.15 -11.90
CA HIS A 228 -5.73 11.99 -12.26
C HIS A 228 -6.13 13.44 -12.52
N GLN A 229 -7.22 13.68 -13.25
CA GLN A 229 -7.76 15.03 -13.49
C GLN A 229 -8.22 15.70 -12.19
N ARG A 230 -8.57 14.92 -11.16
CA ARG A 230 -8.89 15.38 -9.80
C ARG A 230 -7.66 15.46 -8.88
N GLY A 231 -6.47 15.08 -9.35
CA GLY A 231 -5.21 15.21 -8.63
C GLY A 231 -4.89 14.07 -7.67
N PHE A 232 -5.44 12.88 -7.87
CA PHE A 232 -5.18 11.69 -7.05
C PHE A 232 -4.33 10.68 -7.80
N GLY A 233 -3.32 10.13 -7.14
CA GLY A 233 -2.55 9.02 -7.70
C GLY A 233 -3.25 7.68 -7.53
N VAL A 234 -3.07 6.78 -8.48
CA VAL A 234 -3.69 5.44 -8.46
C VAL A 234 -2.62 4.37 -8.30
N ILE A 235 -2.69 3.63 -7.19
CA ILE A 235 -1.86 2.46 -6.91
C ILE A 235 -2.73 1.22 -7.17
N LEU A 236 -2.13 0.18 -7.76
CA LEU A 236 -2.81 -1.08 -8.02
C LEU A 236 -2.10 -2.23 -7.29
N ASP A 237 -2.87 -3.03 -6.57
CA ASP A 237 -2.39 -4.32 -6.09
C ASP A 237 -2.07 -5.25 -7.26
N TRP A 238 -0.83 -5.72 -7.27
CA TRP A 238 -0.29 -6.60 -8.29
C TRP A 238 0.09 -7.93 -7.67
N VAL A 239 -0.31 -9.03 -8.33
CA VAL A 239 -0.27 -10.39 -7.75
C VAL A 239 0.67 -11.31 -8.55
N PRO A 240 1.99 -11.08 -8.53
CA PRO A 240 2.95 -11.93 -9.22
C PRO A 240 3.34 -13.18 -8.44
N ALA A 241 2.91 -13.32 -7.18
CA ALA A 241 3.35 -14.39 -6.29
C ALA A 241 2.80 -15.76 -6.69
N HIS A 242 1.56 -15.81 -7.17
CA HIS A 242 0.84 -17.04 -7.51
C HIS A 242 -0.33 -16.76 -8.45
N PHE A 243 -0.98 -17.81 -8.96
CA PHE A 243 -2.15 -17.71 -9.83
C PHE A 243 -3.18 -18.81 -9.56
N ALA A 244 -4.41 -18.59 -10.03
CA ALA A 244 -5.53 -19.53 -9.85
C ALA A 244 -5.32 -20.89 -10.55
N THR A 245 -5.93 -21.95 -10.02
CA THR A 245 -5.81 -23.33 -10.54
C THR A 245 -6.81 -23.68 -11.64
N ASP A 246 -7.64 -22.71 -12.02
CA ASP A 246 -8.64 -22.82 -13.07
C ASP A 246 -8.09 -23.46 -14.36
N PRO A 247 -8.68 -24.59 -14.83
CA PRO A 247 -8.18 -25.34 -15.99
C PRO A 247 -8.14 -24.54 -17.29
N GLN A 248 -9.01 -23.55 -17.45
CA GLN A 248 -9.05 -22.65 -18.61
C GLN A 248 -7.93 -21.59 -18.57
N GLY A 249 -7.36 -21.32 -17.38
CA GLY A 249 -6.30 -20.35 -17.16
C GLY A 249 -4.90 -20.90 -17.44
N LEU A 250 -3.90 -20.42 -16.68
CA LEU A 250 -2.48 -20.72 -16.91
C LEU A 250 -2.06 -22.14 -16.50
N ALA A 251 -2.83 -22.83 -15.65
CA ALA A 251 -2.47 -24.13 -15.09
C ALA A 251 -2.26 -25.18 -16.20
N TYR A 252 -1.10 -25.84 -16.27
CA TYR A 252 -0.76 -26.83 -17.30
C TYR A 252 -1.05 -26.37 -18.73
N PHE A 253 -0.74 -25.10 -19.05
CA PHE A 253 -1.21 -24.42 -20.24
C PHE A 253 -1.06 -25.22 -21.56
N ASP A 254 0.11 -25.84 -21.75
CA ASP A 254 0.46 -26.62 -22.95
C ASP A 254 0.56 -28.13 -22.69
N GLY A 255 -0.04 -28.61 -21.59
CA GLY A 255 0.07 -30.00 -21.14
C GLY A 255 1.39 -30.33 -20.43
N SER A 256 2.17 -29.30 -20.07
CA SER A 256 3.33 -29.37 -19.19
C SER A 256 3.22 -28.32 -18.08
N ALA A 257 4.06 -28.40 -17.04
CA ALA A 257 4.18 -27.36 -16.03
C ALA A 257 4.86 -26.12 -16.65
N LEU A 258 4.10 -25.30 -17.38
CA LEU A 258 4.61 -24.21 -18.20
C LEU A 258 4.86 -22.95 -17.37
N TYR A 259 3.79 -22.38 -16.81
CA TYR A 259 3.85 -21.16 -16.01
C TYR A 259 4.21 -21.45 -14.57
N GLU A 260 3.67 -22.54 -14.03
CA GLU A 260 3.91 -23.05 -12.70
C GLU A 260 5.28 -23.70 -12.56
N HIS A 261 5.77 -23.74 -11.31
CA HIS A 261 7.04 -24.36 -10.97
C HIS A 261 7.08 -25.85 -11.39
N TRP A 262 8.18 -26.24 -12.04
CA TRP A 262 8.35 -27.59 -12.59
C TRP A 262 8.40 -28.67 -11.51
N ASP A 263 9.05 -28.41 -10.37
CA ASP A 263 9.11 -29.32 -9.21
C ASP A 263 7.72 -29.42 -8.54
N PRO A 264 7.08 -30.61 -8.50
CA PRO A 264 5.78 -30.81 -7.87
C PRO A 264 5.72 -30.39 -6.40
N VAL A 265 6.82 -30.48 -5.64
CA VAL A 265 6.88 -30.11 -4.22
C VAL A 265 6.76 -28.59 -4.04
N MET A 266 7.34 -27.84 -4.98
CA MET A 266 7.41 -26.37 -4.95
C MET A 266 6.24 -25.71 -5.69
N ARG A 267 5.47 -26.49 -6.45
CA ARG A 267 4.47 -26.00 -7.41
C ARG A 267 3.27 -25.29 -6.79
N HIS A 268 2.90 -25.65 -5.57
CA HIS A 268 1.68 -25.17 -4.93
C HIS A 268 1.98 -24.28 -3.73
N HIS A 269 1.12 -23.29 -3.47
CA HIS A 269 1.02 -22.65 -2.15
C HIS A 269 0.08 -23.47 -1.26
N PRO A 270 0.58 -24.07 -0.16
CA PRO A 270 -0.23 -24.99 0.66
C PRO A 270 -1.47 -24.33 1.28
N ASP A 271 -1.33 -23.10 1.77
CA ASP A 271 -2.42 -22.40 2.48
C ASP A 271 -3.52 -21.86 1.55
N TRP A 272 -3.18 -21.59 0.29
CA TRP A 272 -4.07 -20.89 -0.64
C TRP A 272 -4.65 -21.80 -1.72
N GLY A 273 -4.09 -22.99 -1.92
CA GLY A 273 -4.50 -23.91 -2.97
C GLY A 273 -4.20 -23.40 -4.39
N THR A 274 -3.25 -22.48 -4.55
CA THR A 274 -2.86 -21.83 -5.81
C THR A 274 -1.55 -22.40 -6.37
N LEU A 275 -1.19 -22.01 -7.60
CA LEU A 275 0.07 -22.39 -8.25
C LEU A 275 1.10 -21.26 -8.15
N VAL A 276 2.37 -21.63 -7.91
CA VAL A 276 3.51 -20.70 -7.85
C VAL A 276 4.13 -20.58 -9.24
N PHE A 277 4.40 -19.36 -9.69
CA PHE A 277 5.12 -19.12 -10.94
C PHE A 277 6.55 -19.66 -10.91
N ASP A 278 7.01 -20.14 -12.06
CA ASP A 278 8.41 -20.53 -12.29
C ASP A 278 9.24 -19.33 -12.75
N TYR A 279 9.69 -18.52 -11.80
CA TYR A 279 10.51 -17.32 -12.06
C TYR A 279 11.83 -17.63 -12.80
N GLY A 280 12.27 -18.90 -12.81
CA GLY A 280 13.46 -19.36 -13.53
C GLY A 280 13.28 -19.36 -15.06
N LYS A 281 12.04 -19.46 -15.56
CA LYS A 281 11.76 -19.51 -17.00
C LYS A 281 11.69 -18.11 -17.63
N ALA A 282 12.40 -17.93 -18.75
CA ALA A 282 12.43 -16.68 -19.50
C ALA A 282 11.02 -16.21 -19.94
N GLY A 283 10.17 -17.14 -20.42
CA GLY A 283 8.79 -16.82 -20.82
C GLY A 283 7.91 -16.34 -19.65
N VAL A 284 8.08 -16.91 -18.46
CA VAL A 284 7.35 -16.50 -17.24
C VAL A 284 7.81 -15.13 -16.78
N ARG A 285 9.13 -14.87 -16.75
CA ARG A 285 9.64 -13.52 -16.44
C ARG A 285 9.17 -12.48 -17.45
N ASN A 286 9.20 -12.79 -18.75
CA ASN A 286 8.66 -11.89 -19.77
C ASN A 286 7.19 -11.58 -19.49
N PHE A 287 6.37 -12.61 -19.25
CA PHE A 287 4.95 -12.46 -18.94
C PHE A 287 4.72 -11.54 -17.73
N LEU A 288 5.36 -11.81 -16.60
CA LEU A 288 5.13 -11.02 -15.39
C LEU A 288 5.69 -9.61 -15.48
N ILE A 289 6.95 -9.42 -15.91
CA ILE A 289 7.56 -8.09 -16.01
C ILE A 289 6.82 -7.24 -17.05
N ALA A 290 6.44 -7.83 -18.20
CA ALA A 290 5.64 -7.14 -19.19
C ALA A 290 4.23 -6.81 -18.67
N ASN A 291 3.68 -7.60 -17.75
CA ASN A 291 2.39 -7.31 -17.12
C ASN A 291 2.48 -6.10 -16.17
N ALA A 292 3.54 -6.00 -15.36
CA ALA A 292 3.79 -4.80 -14.58
C ALA A 292 3.90 -3.56 -15.49
N CYS A 293 4.69 -3.64 -16.57
CA CYS A 293 4.78 -2.55 -17.55
C CYS A 293 3.46 -2.25 -18.26
N TYR A 294 2.61 -3.24 -18.48
CA TYR A 294 1.32 -3.07 -19.17
C TYR A 294 0.35 -2.20 -18.37
N TRP A 295 0.24 -2.41 -17.05
CA TRP A 295 -0.62 -1.57 -16.21
C TRP A 295 -0.14 -0.12 -16.15
N LEU A 296 1.17 0.10 -16.11
CA LEU A 296 1.77 1.43 -16.09
C LEU A 296 1.66 2.15 -17.45
N ASP A 297 1.77 1.42 -18.56
CA ASP A 297 1.72 1.96 -19.94
C ASP A 297 0.28 2.17 -20.42
N GLU A 298 -0.57 1.13 -20.37
CA GLU A 298 -1.88 1.13 -21.05
C GLU A 298 -3.01 1.67 -20.17
N PHE A 299 -2.78 1.78 -18.85
CA PHE A 299 -3.74 2.25 -17.86
C PHE A 299 -3.21 3.39 -16.98
N HIS A 300 -2.02 3.91 -17.25
CA HIS A 300 -1.41 5.06 -16.57
C HIS A 300 -1.28 4.92 -15.03
N ILE A 301 -1.35 3.71 -14.48
CA ILE A 301 -1.21 3.47 -13.03
C ILE A 301 0.07 4.11 -12.49
N ASP A 302 0.01 4.72 -11.31
CA ASP A 302 1.11 5.48 -10.68
C ASP A 302 1.95 4.64 -9.72
N GLY A 303 1.47 3.46 -9.34
CA GLY A 303 2.24 2.55 -8.49
C GLY A 303 1.70 1.14 -8.45
N LEU A 304 2.56 0.20 -8.10
CA LEU A 304 2.21 -1.20 -7.90
C LEU A 304 2.54 -1.61 -6.47
N ARG A 305 1.57 -2.18 -5.76
CA ARG A 305 1.79 -2.81 -4.46
C ARG A 305 1.82 -4.33 -4.64
N PHE A 306 2.91 -4.94 -4.20
CA PHE A 306 3.15 -6.37 -4.30
C PHE A 306 2.64 -7.04 -3.03
N ASP A 307 1.65 -7.90 -3.18
CA ASP A 307 1.15 -8.74 -2.11
C ASP A 307 2.10 -9.92 -1.84
N ALA A 308 2.22 -10.27 -0.56
CA ALA A 308 2.88 -11.47 -0.05
C ALA A 308 4.28 -11.71 -0.63
N VAL A 309 5.15 -10.69 -0.64
CA VAL A 309 6.53 -10.80 -1.16
C VAL A 309 7.31 -11.88 -0.42
N ALA A 310 7.04 -12.09 0.87
CA ALA A 310 7.61 -13.17 1.67
C ALA A 310 7.34 -14.56 1.06
N SER A 311 6.17 -14.76 0.46
CA SER A 311 5.78 -16.03 -0.18
C SER A 311 6.60 -16.34 -1.44
N MET A 312 7.16 -15.30 -2.05
CA MET A 312 8.06 -15.40 -3.19
C MET A 312 9.51 -15.61 -2.74
N LEU A 313 9.97 -14.88 -1.72
CA LEU A 313 11.36 -14.87 -1.26
C LEU A 313 11.82 -16.20 -0.66
N TYR A 314 10.90 -16.98 -0.11
CA TYR A 314 11.22 -18.19 0.64
C TYR A 314 10.66 -19.45 -0.01
N ARG A 315 11.54 -20.41 -0.26
CA ARG A 315 11.19 -21.74 -0.76
C ARG A 315 10.43 -22.56 0.29
N ASP A 316 10.62 -22.28 1.57
CA ASP A 316 9.96 -22.96 2.69
C ASP A 316 8.70 -22.22 3.18
N TYR A 317 8.24 -21.17 2.50
CA TYR A 317 7.06 -20.42 2.92
C TYR A 317 5.84 -21.34 3.07
N SER A 318 5.30 -21.44 4.30
CA SER A 318 4.20 -22.33 4.69
C SER A 318 4.37 -23.79 4.26
N ARG A 319 5.59 -24.32 4.18
CA ARG A 319 5.87 -25.69 3.73
C ARG A 319 6.67 -26.50 4.74
N ASP A 320 6.18 -27.69 5.07
CA ASP A 320 6.95 -28.70 5.82
C ASP A 320 8.00 -29.40 4.93
N ASN A 321 7.66 -29.64 3.66
CA ASN A 321 8.53 -30.28 2.68
C ASN A 321 8.85 -29.30 1.55
N TRP A 322 10.13 -29.04 1.30
CA TRP A 322 10.60 -28.08 0.29
C TRP A 322 12.02 -28.43 -0.20
N THR A 323 12.39 -27.88 -1.36
CA THR A 323 13.71 -28.13 -2.00
C THR A 323 14.65 -26.93 -1.76
N PRO A 324 15.85 -27.12 -1.16
CA PRO A 324 16.86 -26.06 -1.00
C PRO A 324 17.36 -25.43 -2.30
N ASN A 325 17.78 -24.16 -2.24
CA ASN A 325 18.46 -23.52 -3.36
C ASN A 325 19.84 -24.17 -3.61
N GLN A 326 20.50 -23.77 -4.71
CA GLN A 326 21.81 -24.34 -5.10
C GLN A 326 22.93 -24.18 -4.05
N PHE A 327 22.75 -23.31 -3.05
CA PHE A 327 23.68 -23.09 -1.94
C PHE A 327 23.21 -23.75 -0.62
N GLY A 328 22.10 -24.49 -0.64
CA GLY A 328 21.52 -25.14 0.54
C GLY A 328 20.62 -24.26 1.40
N GLY A 329 20.36 -23.02 0.98
CA GLY A 329 19.51 -22.07 1.70
C GLY A 329 18.02 -22.13 1.33
N ARG A 330 17.20 -21.40 2.07
CA ARG A 330 15.74 -21.26 1.86
C ARG A 330 15.36 -20.14 0.92
N GLU A 331 16.31 -19.30 0.54
CA GLU A 331 16.10 -18.14 -0.31
C GLU A 331 15.77 -18.61 -1.74
N ASN A 332 14.70 -18.07 -2.31
CA ASN A 332 14.29 -18.32 -3.69
C ASN A 332 15.04 -17.36 -4.61
N LEU A 333 16.19 -17.80 -5.11
CA LEU A 333 17.11 -16.96 -5.89
C LEU A 333 16.47 -16.45 -7.18
N GLU A 334 15.63 -17.26 -7.82
CA GLU A 334 14.91 -16.92 -9.04
C GLU A 334 13.86 -15.83 -8.79
N ALA A 335 13.14 -15.91 -7.66
CA ALA A 335 12.20 -14.86 -7.26
C ALA A 335 12.93 -13.56 -6.88
N ILE A 336 14.08 -13.64 -6.20
CA ILE A 336 14.89 -12.46 -5.84
C ILE A 336 15.38 -11.75 -7.11
N ASP A 337 15.93 -12.49 -8.09
CA ASP A 337 16.33 -11.93 -9.39
C ASP A 337 15.14 -11.32 -10.13
N PHE A 338 13.97 -11.99 -10.12
CA PHE A 338 12.74 -11.48 -10.72
C PHE A 338 12.30 -10.15 -10.08
N LEU A 339 12.25 -10.05 -8.76
CA LEU A 339 11.85 -8.83 -8.05
C LEU A 339 12.79 -7.66 -8.37
N LYS A 340 14.10 -7.88 -8.30
CA LYS A 340 15.11 -6.86 -8.62
C LYS A 340 14.97 -6.38 -10.07
N ARG A 341 14.89 -7.30 -11.02
CA ARG A 341 14.71 -6.97 -12.45
C ARG A 341 13.41 -6.24 -12.73
N THR A 342 12.33 -6.61 -12.05
CA THR A 342 11.03 -5.93 -12.20
C THR A 342 11.15 -4.47 -11.78
N ASN A 343 11.72 -4.20 -10.60
CA ASN A 343 11.94 -2.83 -10.14
C ASN A 343 12.89 -2.06 -11.07
N GLU A 344 14.03 -2.63 -11.46
CA GLU A 344 14.98 -2.00 -12.37
C GLU A 344 14.34 -1.62 -13.71
N GLU A 345 13.57 -2.53 -14.31
CA GLU A 345 12.91 -2.28 -15.59
C GLU A 345 11.80 -1.24 -15.46
N VAL A 346 11.00 -1.32 -14.39
CA VAL A 346 9.92 -0.36 -14.14
C VAL A 346 10.49 1.04 -13.96
N TYR A 347 11.50 1.24 -13.11
CA TYR A 347 12.08 2.58 -12.93
C TYR A 347 12.83 3.10 -14.16
N SER A 348 13.38 2.20 -15.00
CA SER A 348 14.00 2.58 -16.26
C SER A 348 12.99 3.18 -17.26
N ARG A 349 11.77 2.65 -17.30
CA ARG A 349 10.71 3.10 -18.25
C ARG A 349 9.76 4.12 -17.67
N PHE A 350 9.44 3.98 -16.40
CA PHE A 350 8.44 4.75 -15.66
C PHE A 350 9.08 5.29 -14.38
N PRO A 351 10.04 6.23 -14.48
CA PRO A 351 10.81 6.70 -13.32
C PRO A 351 9.96 7.38 -12.24
N SER A 352 8.72 7.74 -12.57
CA SER A 352 7.80 8.48 -11.71
C SER A 352 6.80 7.63 -10.92
N VAL A 353 6.95 6.30 -10.89
CA VAL A 353 5.99 5.40 -10.21
C VAL A 353 6.43 5.01 -8.80
N MET A 354 5.50 4.53 -7.98
CA MET A 354 5.78 3.97 -6.65
C MET A 354 5.72 2.44 -6.67
N MET A 355 6.82 1.78 -6.33
CA MET A 355 6.85 0.32 -6.14
C MET A 355 6.78 0.02 -4.63
N ILE A 356 5.75 -0.69 -4.19
CA ILE A 356 5.47 -0.94 -2.76
C ILE A 356 5.47 -2.45 -2.50
N ALA A 357 6.10 -2.89 -1.41
CA ALA A 357 6.13 -4.29 -1.02
C ALA A 357 5.41 -4.51 0.31
N GLU A 358 4.52 -5.51 0.36
CA GLU A 358 4.18 -6.18 1.61
C GLU A 358 5.11 -7.38 1.81
N GLU A 359 5.98 -7.24 2.80
CA GLU A 359 6.97 -8.26 3.14
C GLU A 359 6.93 -8.43 4.66
N SER A 360 6.30 -9.52 5.10
CA SER A 360 5.97 -9.78 6.50
C SER A 360 7.06 -10.50 7.30
N THR A 361 8.26 -10.63 6.74
CA THR A 361 9.45 -11.10 7.46
C THR A 361 10.45 -9.96 7.68
N ALA A 362 11.59 -10.29 8.29
CA ALA A 362 12.67 -9.35 8.53
C ALA A 362 13.68 -9.34 7.36
N TRP A 363 13.24 -9.49 6.10
CA TRP A 363 14.15 -9.41 4.95
C TRP A 363 14.78 -8.01 4.90
N PRO A 364 16.13 -7.90 4.84
CA PRO A 364 16.80 -6.60 4.83
C PRO A 364 16.85 -5.97 3.44
N GLY A 365 16.75 -4.64 3.37
CA GLY A 365 16.95 -3.88 2.14
C GLY A 365 15.81 -4.05 1.14
N VAL A 366 14.58 -4.25 1.61
CA VAL A 366 13.41 -4.39 0.71
C VAL A 366 13.22 -3.10 -0.09
N SER A 367 13.29 -1.95 0.59
CA SER A 367 13.14 -0.62 0.00
C SER A 367 14.49 0.07 -0.33
N ALA A 368 15.57 -0.72 -0.40
CA ALA A 368 16.89 -0.24 -0.80
C ALA A 368 17.14 -0.47 -2.31
N PRO A 369 17.98 0.35 -2.97
CA PRO A 369 18.34 0.17 -4.37
C PRO A 369 18.98 -1.19 -4.65
N THR A 370 18.76 -1.73 -5.85
CA THR A 370 19.27 -3.06 -6.23
C THR A 370 20.80 -3.12 -6.31
N TYR A 371 21.45 -2.02 -6.71
CA TYR A 371 22.92 -1.90 -6.77
C TYR A 371 23.59 -1.91 -5.40
N ASP A 372 22.84 -1.60 -4.32
CA ASP A 372 23.30 -1.69 -2.92
C ASP A 372 22.84 -3.00 -2.25
N GLY A 373 22.40 -3.99 -3.04
CA GLY A 373 21.99 -5.29 -2.55
C GLY A 373 20.50 -5.41 -2.21
N GLY A 374 19.73 -4.32 -2.26
CA GLY A 374 18.30 -4.31 -1.98
C GLY A 374 17.41 -4.95 -3.05
N LEU A 375 16.10 -5.00 -2.80
CA LEU A 375 15.10 -5.52 -3.75
C LEU A 375 14.59 -4.45 -4.73
N GLY A 376 14.84 -3.16 -4.46
CA GLY A 376 14.52 -2.05 -5.34
C GLY A 376 13.14 -1.43 -5.16
N PHE A 377 12.38 -1.78 -4.11
CA PHE A 377 11.10 -1.12 -3.84
C PHE A 377 11.31 0.30 -3.33
N LEU A 378 10.31 1.17 -3.48
CA LEU A 378 10.30 2.51 -2.87
C LEU A 378 9.84 2.44 -1.42
N TYR A 379 8.80 1.65 -1.14
CA TYR A 379 8.23 1.50 0.21
C TYR A 379 8.03 0.04 0.60
N LYS A 380 8.12 -0.24 1.90
CA LYS A 380 7.73 -1.49 2.55
C LYS A 380 6.58 -1.23 3.52
N TRP A 381 5.54 -2.06 3.53
CA TRP A 381 4.54 -2.03 4.60
C TRP A 381 5.17 -2.36 5.95
N ASN A 382 4.91 -1.54 6.97
CA ASN A 382 5.43 -1.76 8.31
C ASN A 382 4.51 -2.68 9.12
N MET A 383 4.60 -3.98 8.85
CA MET A 383 3.79 -5.01 9.51
C MET A 383 4.07 -5.09 11.02
N GLY A 384 5.32 -4.82 11.44
CA GLY A 384 5.70 -4.77 12.85
C GLY A 384 5.02 -3.62 13.60
N TRP A 385 5.08 -2.40 13.05
CA TRP A 385 4.34 -1.26 13.60
C TRP A 385 2.84 -1.53 13.69
N MET A 386 2.26 -2.11 12.64
CA MET A 386 0.82 -2.42 12.60
C MET A 386 0.46 -3.39 13.74
N HIS A 387 1.19 -4.51 13.86
CA HIS A 387 0.92 -5.52 14.88
C HIS A 387 1.07 -4.94 16.29
N ASP A 388 2.21 -4.30 16.56
CA ASP A 388 2.52 -3.76 17.89
C ASP A 388 1.52 -2.67 18.30
N THR A 389 1.15 -1.77 17.37
CA THR A 389 0.18 -0.69 17.62
C THR A 389 -1.21 -1.25 17.89
N LEU A 390 -1.69 -2.19 17.08
CA LEU A 390 -3.01 -2.79 17.28
C LEU A 390 -3.06 -3.63 18.57
N GLU A 391 -2.02 -4.40 18.89
CA GLU A 391 -1.94 -5.16 20.14
C GLU A 391 -1.98 -4.23 21.35
N PHE A 392 -1.22 -3.14 21.32
CA PHE A 392 -1.23 -2.11 22.38
C PHE A 392 -2.61 -1.46 22.54
N MET A 393 -3.22 -1.02 21.43
CA MET A 393 -4.50 -0.31 21.46
C MET A 393 -5.65 -1.21 21.94
N ARG A 394 -5.57 -2.53 21.69
CA ARG A 394 -6.54 -3.53 22.17
C ARG A 394 -6.49 -3.79 23.67
N GLN A 395 -5.38 -3.48 24.34
CA GLN A 395 -5.29 -3.65 25.78
C GLN A 395 -6.26 -2.70 26.49
N ASP A 396 -6.93 -3.22 27.53
CA ASP A 396 -7.59 -2.36 28.52
C ASP A 396 -6.61 -1.28 28.98
N PRO A 397 -7.01 0.00 29.03
CA PRO A 397 -6.10 1.09 29.39
C PRO A 397 -5.31 0.88 30.69
N ILE A 398 -5.83 0.13 31.67
CA ILE A 398 -5.09 -0.18 32.91
C ILE A 398 -3.88 -1.09 32.67
N ASN A 399 -3.93 -1.91 31.63
CA ASN A 399 -2.89 -2.88 31.28
C ASN A 399 -1.83 -2.31 30.34
N ARG A 400 -2.11 -1.20 29.64
CA ARG A 400 -1.21 -0.60 28.63
C ARG A 400 0.21 -0.35 29.14
N LYS A 401 0.39 -0.03 30.42
CA LYS A 401 1.72 0.18 31.04
C LYS A 401 2.63 -1.05 30.94
N TYR A 402 2.06 -2.25 30.89
CA TYR A 402 2.82 -3.51 30.75
C TYR A 402 3.20 -3.81 29.30
N HIS A 403 2.60 -3.09 28.34
CA HIS A 403 2.80 -3.24 26.89
C HIS A 403 3.34 -1.96 26.24
N PHE A 404 3.85 -1.02 27.04
CA PHE A 404 4.28 0.30 26.57
C PHE A 404 5.40 0.22 25.52
N ASN A 405 6.19 -0.86 25.55
CA ASN A 405 7.19 -1.16 24.53
C ASN A 405 6.59 -1.32 23.13
N SER A 406 5.37 -1.85 22.99
CA SER A 406 4.72 -2.01 21.68
C SER A 406 4.50 -0.67 20.95
N LEU A 407 4.29 0.44 21.69
CA LEU A 407 4.17 1.76 21.05
C LEU A 407 5.53 2.35 20.62
N THR A 408 6.62 1.91 21.25
CA THR A 408 7.92 2.61 21.19
C THR A 408 8.96 1.84 20.39
N PHE A 409 8.85 0.51 20.35
CA PHE A 409 9.76 -0.38 19.65
C PHE A 409 9.78 -0.16 18.12
N PRO A 410 8.65 0.11 17.43
CA PRO A 410 8.68 0.39 15.99
C PRO A 410 9.62 1.53 15.58
N LEU A 411 9.84 2.51 16.47
CA LEU A 411 10.76 3.63 16.22
C LEU A 411 12.24 3.25 16.28
N VAL A 412 12.59 2.10 16.84
CA VAL A 412 13.98 1.59 16.87
C VAL A 412 14.45 1.24 15.46
N TYR A 413 13.56 0.74 14.60
CA TYR A 413 13.87 0.34 13.24
C TYR A 413 13.15 1.17 12.17
N ALA A 414 12.38 2.21 12.54
CA ALA A 414 11.58 3.03 11.61
C ALA A 414 12.39 3.69 10.47
N TYR A 415 13.72 3.70 10.55
CA TYR A 415 14.62 4.27 9.54
C TYR A 415 15.44 3.22 8.79
N SER A 416 15.20 1.92 9.02
CA SER A 416 15.89 0.84 8.32
C SER A 416 15.39 0.63 6.90
N GLU A 417 14.15 1.06 6.65
CA GLU A 417 13.44 0.98 5.37
C GLU A 417 12.58 2.23 5.23
N HIS A 418 12.13 2.52 4.02
CA HIS A 418 11.09 3.52 3.79
C HIS A 418 9.73 2.86 4.02
N TYR A 419 9.11 3.17 5.16
CA TYR A 419 7.90 2.48 5.57
C TYR A 419 6.61 3.18 5.13
N ALA A 420 5.63 2.39 4.71
CA ALA A 420 4.22 2.76 4.77
C ALA A 420 3.60 2.13 6.02
N LEU A 421 2.98 2.96 6.87
CA LEU A 421 2.22 2.52 8.04
C LEU A 421 0.83 2.11 7.56
N THR A 422 0.51 0.83 7.72
CA THR A 422 -0.64 0.21 7.04
C THR A 422 -1.64 -0.31 8.06
N LEU A 423 -2.90 0.07 7.91
CA LEU A 423 -4.07 -0.56 8.52
C LEU A 423 -4.99 -1.04 7.39
N SER A 424 -4.65 -2.18 6.79
CA SER A 424 -5.24 -2.68 5.55
C SER A 424 -6.50 -3.54 5.76
N HIS A 425 -7.09 -3.96 4.65
CA HIS A 425 -8.23 -4.87 4.60
C HIS A 425 -8.04 -6.16 5.42
N ASP A 426 -6.83 -6.72 5.42
CA ASP A 426 -6.49 -7.95 6.15
C ASP A 426 -6.68 -7.83 7.65
N GLU A 427 -6.62 -6.62 8.21
CA GLU A 427 -6.70 -6.41 9.65
C GLU A 427 -8.13 -6.27 10.17
N VAL A 428 -9.13 -6.21 9.29
CA VAL A 428 -10.54 -5.99 9.64
C VAL A 428 -11.48 -7.09 9.17
N VAL A 429 -10.95 -8.32 9.06
CA VAL A 429 -11.64 -9.53 8.56
C VAL A 429 -11.30 -10.77 9.40
N HIS A 430 -11.91 -11.91 9.05
CA HIS A 430 -11.57 -13.24 9.57
C HIS A 430 -11.59 -13.37 11.11
N GLY A 431 -12.50 -12.66 11.77
CA GLY A 431 -12.60 -12.70 13.23
C GLY A 431 -11.58 -11.82 13.94
N LYS A 432 -10.72 -11.08 13.21
CA LYS A 432 -9.80 -10.11 13.80
C LYS A 432 -10.52 -8.88 14.36
N GLY A 433 -11.80 -8.66 14.03
CA GLY A 433 -12.59 -7.48 14.39
C GLY A 433 -12.24 -6.24 13.57
N SER A 434 -13.22 -5.35 13.38
CA SER A 434 -13.00 -4.00 12.84
C SER A 434 -12.09 -3.17 13.76
N LEU A 435 -11.48 -2.08 13.24
CA LEU A 435 -10.69 -1.19 14.11
C LEU A 435 -11.50 -0.65 15.28
N TRP A 436 -12.80 -0.38 15.09
CA TRP A 436 -13.71 0.03 16.16
C TRP A 436 -13.79 -1.01 17.28
N ASN A 437 -14.05 -2.27 16.93
CA ASN A 437 -14.16 -3.37 17.91
C ASN A 437 -12.83 -3.82 18.49
N LYS A 438 -11.70 -3.37 17.93
CA LYS A 438 -10.38 -3.54 18.57
C LYS A 438 -10.21 -2.57 19.74
N MET A 439 -10.93 -1.45 19.78
CA MET A 439 -10.78 -0.49 20.88
C MET A 439 -11.57 -0.93 22.12
N PRO A 440 -10.97 -0.86 23.33
CA PRO A 440 -11.64 -1.21 24.57
C PRO A 440 -12.57 -0.10 25.06
N GLY A 441 -13.50 -0.47 25.94
CA GLY A 441 -14.40 0.47 26.60
C GLY A 441 -15.78 0.59 25.93
N ASP A 442 -16.53 1.60 26.36
CA ASP A 442 -17.81 1.95 25.72
C ASP A 442 -17.59 2.65 24.35
N SER A 443 -18.68 2.93 23.63
CA SER A 443 -18.62 3.55 22.30
C SER A 443 -17.89 4.90 22.28
N TRP A 444 -17.97 5.68 23.37
CA TRP A 444 -17.25 6.96 23.47
C TRP A 444 -15.74 6.70 23.59
N GLN A 445 -15.34 5.75 24.45
CA GLN A 445 -13.94 5.34 24.60
C GLN A 445 -13.39 4.69 23.33
N GLN A 446 -14.20 3.93 22.59
CA GLN A 446 -13.83 3.35 21.30
C GLN A 446 -13.50 4.43 20.27
N ALA A 447 -14.37 5.43 20.13
CA ALA A 447 -14.13 6.58 19.26
C ALA A 447 -12.89 7.39 19.69
N ALA A 448 -12.72 7.64 20.99
CA ALA A 448 -11.56 8.35 21.53
C ALA A 448 -10.24 7.61 21.24
N ASN A 449 -10.21 6.30 21.47
CA ASN A 449 -9.05 5.46 21.14
C ASN A 449 -8.71 5.46 19.65
N LEU A 450 -9.71 5.41 18.75
CA LEU A 450 -9.47 5.51 17.32
C LEU A 450 -8.83 6.85 16.93
N ARG A 451 -9.37 7.96 17.41
CA ARG A 451 -8.78 9.29 17.16
C ARG A 451 -7.36 9.38 17.72
N LEU A 452 -7.13 8.87 18.93
CA LEU A 452 -5.80 8.83 19.53
C LEU A 452 -4.80 7.98 18.70
N MET A 453 -5.21 6.80 18.24
CA MET A 453 -4.39 5.94 17.38
C MET A 453 -4.07 6.62 16.05
N TYR A 454 -5.03 7.28 15.42
CA TYR A 454 -4.79 8.03 14.19
C TYR A 454 -3.85 9.22 14.39
N ALA A 455 -3.96 9.94 15.50
CA ALA A 455 -3.00 10.99 15.85
C ALA A 455 -1.58 10.42 15.98
N HIS A 456 -1.43 9.25 16.62
CA HIS A 456 -0.16 8.56 16.72
C HIS A 456 0.36 8.14 15.34
N MET A 457 -0.46 7.47 14.53
CA MET A 457 -0.13 7.01 13.17
C MET A 457 0.31 8.17 12.26
N TRP A 458 -0.40 9.31 12.26
CA TRP A 458 -0.04 10.48 11.46
C TRP A 458 1.21 11.19 11.98
N GLY A 459 1.41 11.20 13.30
CA GLY A 459 2.61 11.73 13.94
C GLY A 459 3.84 10.83 13.81
N HIS A 460 3.69 9.52 13.59
CA HIS A 460 4.79 8.57 13.44
C HIS A 460 5.48 8.74 12.05
N PRO A 461 6.81 8.54 11.94
CA PRO A 461 7.51 8.50 10.65
C PRO A 461 6.98 7.38 9.73
N GLY A 462 6.92 7.63 8.42
CA GLY A 462 6.41 6.72 7.38
C GLY A 462 5.14 7.25 6.68
N LYS A 463 4.83 6.73 5.50
CA LYS A 463 3.60 7.06 4.75
C LYS A 463 2.36 6.42 5.39
N LYS A 464 1.15 6.80 4.97
CA LYS A 464 -0.10 6.38 5.62
C LYS A 464 -0.93 5.55 4.64
N LEU A 465 -1.47 4.41 5.09
CA LEU A 465 -2.47 3.63 4.37
C LEU A 465 -3.61 3.22 5.31
N LEU A 466 -4.84 3.50 4.91
CA LEU A 466 -6.04 3.14 5.65
C LEU A 466 -7.08 2.50 4.72
N PHE A 467 -7.62 1.35 5.14
CA PHE A 467 -8.67 0.66 4.40
C PHE A 467 -10.06 1.28 4.61
N MET A 468 -10.84 1.31 3.53
CA MET A 468 -12.22 1.80 3.51
C MET A 468 -13.10 1.30 4.66
N GLY A 469 -13.95 2.18 5.18
CA GLY A 469 -14.77 1.99 6.38
C GLY A 469 -14.03 2.31 7.69
N SER A 470 -12.71 2.23 7.71
CA SER A 470 -11.92 2.53 8.92
C SER A 470 -11.88 4.02 9.23
N GLU A 471 -12.01 4.88 8.22
CA GLU A 471 -11.93 6.34 8.34
C GLU A 471 -12.98 6.95 9.27
N PHE A 472 -14.13 6.30 9.43
CA PHE A 472 -15.18 6.68 10.37
C PHE A 472 -15.42 5.61 11.46
N GLY A 473 -14.59 4.57 11.50
CA GLY A 473 -14.66 3.50 12.48
C GLY A 473 -15.87 2.59 12.29
N GLN A 474 -16.01 1.98 11.11
CA GLN A 474 -17.04 0.95 10.86
C GLN A 474 -17.01 -0.12 11.97
N VAL A 475 -18.19 -0.48 12.47
CA VAL A 475 -18.32 -1.43 13.59
C VAL A 475 -18.16 -2.87 13.12
N ARG A 476 -18.79 -3.25 12.01
CA ARG A 476 -18.70 -4.62 11.49
C ARG A 476 -17.36 -4.85 10.78
N GLU A 477 -16.87 -6.08 10.82
CA GLU A 477 -15.79 -6.49 9.92
C GLU A 477 -16.16 -6.21 8.47
N TRP A 478 -15.15 -5.99 7.64
CA TRP A 478 -15.37 -5.87 6.22
C TRP A 478 -15.90 -7.19 5.63
N SER A 479 -16.66 -7.08 4.55
CA SER A 479 -17.13 -8.21 3.77
C SER A 479 -17.39 -7.74 2.35
N HIS A 480 -16.85 -8.47 1.38
CA HIS A 480 -17.01 -8.19 -0.04
C HIS A 480 -18.47 -8.31 -0.52
N ASP A 481 -19.33 -9.01 0.22
CA ASP A 481 -20.74 -9.24 -0.14
C ASP A 481 -21.68 -8.05 0.17
N ARG A 482 -21.20 -7.03 0.90
CA ARG A 482 -21.98 -5.84 1.26
C ARG A 482 -21.20 -4.58 0.99
N GLU A 483 -21.89 -3.46 0.90
CA GLU A 483 -21.21 -2.16 0.89
C GLU A 483 -20.69 -1.80 2.29
N ILE A 484 -19.81 -0.79 2.34
CA ILE A 484 -19.40 -0.11 3.57
C ILE A 484 -20.63 0.45 4.30
N ASP A 485 -20.59 0.43 5.63
CA ASP A 485 -21.69 0.86 6.50
C ASP A 485 -21.83 2.39 6.54
N TRP A 486 -22.06 3.02 5.39
CA TRP A 486 -22.13 4.48 5.21
C TRP A 486 -23.14 5.16 6.13
N PHE A 487 -24.18 4.45 6.59
CA PHE A 487 -25.15 4.97 7.55
C PHE A 487 -24.50 5.34 8.90
N LEU A 488 -23.40 4.67 9.29
CA LEU A 488 -22.66 4.99 10.52
C LEU A 488 -22.00 6.37 10.44
N ALA A 489 -21.59 6.83 9.25
CA ALA A 489 -20.96 8.14 9.09
C ALA A 489 -21.90 9.33 9.39
N GLN A 490 -23.18 9.06 9.68
CA GLN A 490 -24.18 10.03 10.15
C GLN A 490 -24.33 10.06 11.67
N ASP A 491 -23.86 9.04 12.38
CA ASP A 491 -23.81 9.03 13.85
C ASP A 491 -22.68 9.96 14.34
N SER A 492 -22.95 10.70 15.42
CA SER A 492 -22.04 11.74 15.93
C SER A 492 -20.64 11.24 16.28
N LEU A 493 -20.48 10.02 16.81
CA LEU A 493 -19.17 9.52 17.21
C LEU A 493 -18.34 9.12 15.99
N HIS A 494 -18.97 8.43 15.04
CA HIS A 494 -18.35 8.01 13.79
C HIS A 494 -18.02 9.21 12.88
N ALA A 495 -18.95 10.17 12.77
CA ALA A 495 -18.71 11.44 12.10
C ALA A 495 -17.54 12.21 12.76
N GLY A 496 -17.45 12.19 14.09
CA GLY A 496 -16.35 12.80 14.82
C GLY A 496 -14.98 12.15 14.55
N VAL A 497 -14.92 10.81 14.41
CA VAL A 497 -13.71 10.09 13.98
C VAL A 497 -13.32 10.49 12.56
N ARG A 498 -14.28 10.51 11.63
CA ARG A 498 -14.10 10.93 10.24
C ARG A 498 -13.54 12.34 10.14
N ASP A 499 -14.20 13.28 10.82
CA ASP A 499 -13.86 14.71 10.73
C ASP A 499 -12.49 14.98 11.38
N PHE A 500 -12.13 14.26 12.43
CA PHE A 500 -10.79 14.31 13.01
C PHE A 500 -9.72 13.81 12.03
N LEU A 501 -9.97 12.69 11.35
CA LEU A 501 -9.06 12.15 10.36
C LEU A 501 -8.92 13.07 9.13
N ARG A 502 -10.02 13.70 8.69
CA ARG A 502 -10.00 14.73 7.65
C ARG A 502 -9.05 15.87 8.01
N GLU A 503 -9.12 16.39 9.24
CA GLU A 503 -8.22 17.45 9.70
C GLU A 503 -6.78 16.98 9.88
N LEU A 504 -6.55 15.73 10.29
CA LEU A 504 -5.21 15.13 10.29
C LEU A 504 -4.61 15.05 8.90
N ASN A 505 -5.39 14.65 7.88
CA ASN A 505 -4.93 14.65 6.49
C ASN A 505 -4.65 16.07 5.98
N ALA A 506 -5.48 17.05 6.33
CA ALA A 506 -5.22 18.46 6.00
C ALA A 506 -3.90 18.95 6.63
N LEU A 507 -3.67 18.62 7.90
CA LEU A 507 -2.43 18.94 8.62
C LEU A 507 -1.22 18.23 7.98
N TYR A 508 -1.35 16.95 7.63
CA TYR A 508 -0.30 16.16 6.97
C TYR A 508 0.14 16.77 5.64
N LYS A 509 -0.81 17.28 4.85
CA LYS A 509 -0.53 17.97 3.59
C LYS A 509 0.11 19.34 3.78
N ALA A 510 -0.30 20.06 4.84
CA ALA A 510 0.15 21.42 5.09
C ALA A 510 1.54 21.50 5.74
N GLU A 511 1.94 20.48 6.50
CA GLU A 511 3.11 20.53 7.38
C GLU A 511 4.23 19.56 6.93
N PRO A 512 5.30 20.05 6.25
CA PRO A 512 6.38 19.21 5.72
C PRO A 512 7.11 18.37 6.78
N ALA A 513 7.08 18.79 8.05
CA ALA A 513 7.65 18.03 9.15
C ALA A 513 7.02 16.63 9.32
N LEU A 514 5.74 16.46 8.97
CA LEU A 514 5.05 15.19 9.07
C LEU A 514 5.40 14.22 7.94
N ALA A 515 5.83 14.72 6.78
CA ALA A 515 6.30 13.93 5.65
C ALA A 515 7.79 13.53 5.76
N ASN A 516 8.53 14.09 6.73
CA ASN A 516 9.95 13.80 6.92
C ASN A 516 10.17 12.43 7.58
N GLU A 517 10.75 11.50 6.83
CA GLU A 517 11.02 10.12 7.23
C GLU A 517 12.49 9.89 7.60
N GLU A 518 13.33 10.92 7.54
CA GLU A 518 14.73 10.81 7.94
C GLU A 518 14.86 10.71 9.46
N GLY A 519 15.93 10.08 9.97
CA GLY A 519 16.16 9.91 11.41
C GLY A 519 16.17 11.22 12.21
N GLY A 520 16.55 12.34 11.59
CA GLY A 520 16.49 13.67 12.21
C GLY A 520 15.10 14.33 12.24
N GLY A 521 14.12 13.72 11.56
CA GLY A 521 12.74 14.20 11.45
C GLY A 521 11.84 13.89 12.65
N PHE A 522 12.34 13.15 13.63
CA PHE A 522 11.62 12.77 14.84
C PHE A 522 12.53 12.96 16.06
N GLU A 523 11.96 13.40 17.18
CA GLU A 523 12.67 13.41 18.46
C GLU A 523 11.71 13.15 19.62
N TRP A 524 12.04 12.20 20.50
CA TRP A 524 11.31 12.04 21.75
C TRP A 524 11.44 13.28 22.63
N ILE A 525 10.33 13.77 23.16
CA ILE A 525 10.32 14.76 24.25
C ILE A 525 10.43 14.01 25.58
N ASP A 526 9.50 13.06 25.80
CA ASP A 526 9.48 12.20 26.97
C ASP A 526 8.93 10.82 26.60
N LEU A 527 9.67 9.80 27.03
CA LEU A 527 9.39 8.37 26.89
C LEU A 527 9.31 7.66 28.26
N SER A 528 9.53 8.39 29.35
CA SER A 528 9.70 7.81 30.69
C SER A 528 8.39 7.61 31.46
N ASP A 529 7.30 8.28 31.08
CA ASP A 529 6.00 8.18 31.76
C ASP A 529 5.16 6.97 31.31
N TRP A 530 5.79 5.79 31.27
CA TRP A 530 5.18 4.52 30.87
C TRP A 530 4.08 4.06 31.85
N GLU A 531 4.21 4.36 33.15
CA GLU A 531 3.21 4.01 34.17
C GLU A 531 1.86 4.68 33.92
N ARG A 532 1.88 5.92 33.42
CA ARG A 532 0.69 6.69 33.07
C ARG A 532 0.34 6.59 31.59
N CYS A 533 1.15 5.88 30.82
CA CYS A 533 1.05 5.71 29.37
C CYS A 533 0.91 7.05 28.63
N VAL A 534 1.74 8.02 29.01
CA VAL A 534 1.84 9.31 28.31
C VAL A 534 3.10 9.32 27.47
N VAL A 535 2.97 9.76 26.22
CA VAL A 535 4.08 9.83 25.27
C VAL A 535 4.09 11.19 24.62
N SER A 536 5.27 11.77 24.47
CA SER A 536 5.43 13.01 23.72
C SER A 536 6.66 13.04 22.83
N TYR A 537 6.50 13.57 21.63
CA TYR A 537 7.56 13.66 20.63
C TYR A 537 7.37 14.85 19.69
N ARG A 538 8.45 15.23 19.01
CA ARG A 538 8.49 16.25 17.98
C ARG A 538 8.65 15.65 16.61
N ARG A 539 8.00 16.27 15.63
CA ARG A 539 8.25 16.09 14.20
C ARG A 539 8.90 17.35 13.65
N LYS A 540 10.00 17.14 12.93
CA LYS A 540 10.88 18.21 12.48
C LYS A 540 10.94 18.25 10.95
N PRO A 541 10.93 19.45 10.36
CA PRO A 541 11.14 19.58 8.93
C PRO A 541 12.53 19.10 8.54
N ARG A 542 12.68 18.70 7.29
CA ARG A 542 13.96 18.32 6.73
C ARG A 542 14.93 19.50 6.79
N THR A 543 16.18 19.26 7.18
CA THR A 543 17.25 20.24 7.02
C THR A 543 17.81 20.13 5.60
N PRO A 544 17.84 21.20 4.78
CA PRO A 544 18.40 21.12 3.43
C PRO A 544 19.85 20.62 3.47
N ALA A 545 20.23 19.75 2.52
CA ALA A 545 21.63 19.35 2.35
C ALA A 545 22.51 20.59 2.11
N PRO A 546 23.75 20.63 2.64
CA PRO A 546 24.68 21.71 2.34
C PRO A 546 24.87 21.82 0.82
N GLU A 547 24.74 23.02 0.23
CA GLU A 547 25.06 23.20 -1.19
C GLU A 547 26.51 22.74 -1.46
N PRO A 548 26.78 22.00 -2.56
CA PRO A 548 28.14 21.64 -2.93
C PRO A 548 28.99 22.90 -3.05
N GLU A 549 30.23 22.86 -2.57
CA GLU A 549 31.11 24.02 -2.62
C GLU A 549 31.19 24.55 -4.07
N PRO A 550 31.05 25.87 -4.27
CA PRO A 550 31.10 26.42 -5.61
C PRO A 550 32.46 26.10 -6.23
N GLU A 551 32.46 25.51 -7.43
CA GLU A 551 33.67 25.40 -8.26
C GLU A 551 34.39 26.76 -8.29
N LYS A 552 35.71 26.73 -8.08
CA LYS A 552 36.58 27.91 -8.02
C LYS A 552 36.30 28.84 -9.21
N GLY A 553 35.62 29.96 -8.96
CA GLY A 553 35.36 31.00 -9.96
C GLY A 553 33.90 31.44 -10.11
N ARG A 554 32.91 30.72 -9.57
CA ARG A 554 31.50 31.16 -9.58
C ARG A 554 31.17 32.05 -8.39
N LYS A 555 30.65 33.26 -8.65
CA LYS A 555 30.15 34.19 -7.63
C LYS A 555 29.02 33.53 -6.81
N LYS A 556 29.13 33.55 -5.47
CA LYS A 556 28.07 33.10 -4.54
C LYS A 556 26.74 33.77 -4.93
N LYS A 557 25.72 32.99 -5.32
CA LYS A 557 24.34 33.49 -5.42
C LYS A 557 23.92 33.95 -4.01
N ARG A 558 23.23 35.09 -3.91
CA ARG A 558 22.65 35.58 -2.65
C ARG A 558 21.71 34.47 -2.11
N LYS A 559 22.03 33.95 -0.92
CA LYS A 559 21.20 32.98 -0.18
C LYS A 559 19.82 33.63 0.02
N LYS A 560 18.77 33.07 -0.60
CA LYS A 560 17.39 33.48 -0.32
C LYS A 560 17.15 33.11 1.15
N LYS A 561 16.70 34.06 1.98
CA LYS A 561 16.41 33.80 3.40
C LYS A 561 15.23 32.82 3.42
N GLU A 562 15.50 31.54 3.60
CA GLU A 562 14.46 30.51 3.70
C GLU A 562 13.61 30.82 4.93
N ARG A 563 12.28 30.78 4.74
CA ARG A 563 11.36 30.89 5.86
C ARG A 563 11.54 29.64 6.72
N PRO A 564 11.70 29.79 8.04
CA PRO A 564 11.84 28.65 8.91
C PRO A 564 10.51 27.86 8.90
N VAL A 565 10.61 26.54 8.77
CA VAL A 565 9.47 25.63 8.71
C VAL A 565 9.13 25.18 10.14
N PRO A 566 7.85 25.18 10.55
CA PRO A 566 7.48 24.84 11.92
C PRO A 566 7.77 23.38 12.27
N GLU A 567 8.16 23.16 13.53
CA GLU A 567 8.10 21.85 14.16
C GLU A 567 6.68 21.59 14.71
N LEU A 568 6.31 20.31 14.82
CA LEU A 568 5.11 19.90 15.56
C LEU A 568 5.49 19.07 16.77
N ALA A 569 4.71 19.19 17.84
CA ALA A 569 4.81 18.34 19.02
C ALA A 569 3.50 17.58 19.22
N PHE A 570 3.61 16.27 19.47
CA PHE A 570 2.50 15.39 19.81
C PHE A 570 2.60 15.07 21.29
N VAL A 571 1.49 15.18 22.01
CA VAL A 571 1.36 14.79 23.41
C VAL A 571 0.14 13.88 23.52
N LEU A 572 0.38 12.61 23.83
CA LEU A 572 -0.59 11.52 23.70
C LEU A 572 -0.84 10.89 25.08
N ASN A 573 -2.08 10.88 25.54
CA ASN A 573 -2.49 10.21 26.78
C ASN A 573 -3.30 8.96 26.45
N PHE A 574 -2.69 7.78 26.61
CA PHE A 574 -3.32 6.49 26.30
C PHE A 574 -4.15 5.92 27.46
N THR A 575 -4.57 6.74 28.43
CA THR A 575 -5.46 6.33 29.53
C THR A 575 -6.70 7.22 29.60
N PRO A 576 -7.84 6.71 30.11
CA PRO A 576 -9.06 7.52 30.28
C PRO A 576 -8.97 8.50 31.46
N MET A 577 -7.82 8.62 32.11
CA MET A 577 -7.61 9.56 33.21
C MET A 577 -7.06 10.88 32.63
N PRO A 578 -7.81 12.00 32.69
CA PRO A 578 -7.26 13.30 32.34
C PRO A 578 -6.12 13.68 33.29
N ARG A 579 -5.16 14.47 32.80
CA ARG A 579 -4.00 14.91 33.59
C ARG A 579 -3.94 16.43 33.61
N SER A 580 -4.29 17.06 34.73
CA SER A 580 -4.10 18.50 34.91
C SER A 580 -2.63 18.83 35.23
N ASP A 581 -2.22 20.05 34.91
CA ASP A 581 -0.90 20.60 35.25
C ASP A 581 0.28 19.70 34.81
N TYR A 582 0.14 19.05 33.66
CA TYR A 582 1.15 18.13 33.13
C TYR A 582 2.25 18.93 32.43
N GLY A 583 3.49 18.79 32.91
CA GLY A 583 4.67 19.46 32.34
C GLY A 583 5.18 18.77 31.09
N VAL A 584 5.26 19.49 29.97
CA VAL A 584 5.84 19.00 28.70
C VAL A 584 7.05 19.85 28.32
N HIS A 585 8.22 19.23 28.19
CA HIS A 585 9.47 19.91 27.87
C HIS A 585 9.57 20.25 26.37
N LEU A 586 9.19 21.47 26.01
CA LEU A 586 9.27 21.98 24.65
C LEU A 586 10.41 22.99 24.49
N PRO A 587 11.00 23.12 23.29
CA PRO A 587 11.91 24.22 22.98
C PRO A 587 11.30 25.58 23.28
N GLU A 588 12.14 26.53 23.70
CA GLU A 588 11.76 27.92 23.94
C GLU A 588 11.14 28.54 22.67
N GLY A 589 9.97 29.16 22.82
CA GLY A 589 9.22 29.75 21.72
C GLY A 589 7.71 29.71 21.99
N GLU A 590 6.94 30.32 21.08
CA GLU A 590 5.49 30.20 21.12
C GLU A 590 5.06 28.91 20.41
N TRP A 591 4.20 28.14 21.08
CA TRP A 591 3.56 26.96 20.52
C TRP A 591 2.05 27.16 20.55
N GLU A 592 1.36 26.79 19.48
CA GLU A 592 -0.09 26.86 19.40
C GLU A 592 -0.70 25.47 19.25
N LEU A 593 -1.85 25.26 19.88
CA LEU A 593 -2.64 24.04 19.70
C LEU A 593 -3.28 24.07 18.31
N VAL A 594 -2.91 23.13 17.45
CA VAL A 594 -3.50 22.99 16.11
C VAL A 594 -4.57 21.92 16.05
N LEU A 595 -4.48 20.88 16.88
CA LEU A 595 -5.50 19.84 16.94
C LEU A 595 -5.60 19.24 18.35
N ASN A 596 -6.83 19.03 18.81
CA ASN A 596 -7.16 18.31 20.04
C ASN A 596 -8.16 17.20 19.68
N SER A 597 -7.76 15.93 19.85
CA SER A 597 -8.65 14.81 19.52
C SER A 597 -9.84 14.66 20.47
N ASP A 598 -9.85 15.37 21.60
CA ASP A 598 -10.94 15.38 22.59
C ASP A 598 -11.88 16.59 22.44
N ASP A 599 -11.74 17.36 21.37
CA ASP A 599 -12.68 18.44 21.07
C ASP A 599 -14.10 17.89 20.86
N VAL A 600 -15.11 18.61 21.37
CA VAL A 600 -16.53 18.21 21.32
C VAL A 600 -17.02 18.05 19.88
N ARG A 601 -16.43 18.79 18.93
CA ARG A 601 -16.73 18.66 17.50
C ARG A 601 -16.32 17.31 16.90
N PHE A 602 -15.41 16.59 17.56
CA PHE A 602 -15.03 15.22 17.20
C PHE A 602 -15.69 14.17 18.10
N GLY A 603 -16.65 14.56 18.94
CA GLY A 603 -17.29 13.67 19.91
C GLY A 603 -16.44 13.41 21.16
N GLY A 604 -15.44 14.24 21.45
CA GLY A 604 -14.68 14.20 22.70
C GLY A 604 -15.42 14.84 23.89
N SER A 605 -14.79 14.80 25.05
CA SER A 605 -15.35 15.33 26.30
C SER A 605 -15.23 16.85 26.44
N GLY A 606 -14.39 17.49 25.62
CA GLY A 606 -14.18 18.94 25.63
C GLY A 606 -13.20 19.41 26.70
N VAL A 607 -12.31 18.55 27.19
CA VAL A 607 -11.25 18.98 28.11
C VAL A 607 -10.35 19.99 27.41
N SER A 608 -10.34 21.22 27.93
CA SER A 608 -9.50 22.30 27.41
C SER A 608 -8.06 22.12 27.89
N PRO A 609 -7.07 22.09 26.98
CA PRO A 609 -5.68 21.91 27.36
C PRO A 609 -5.06 23.14 28.04
N GLY A 610 -5.78 24.27 28.10
CA GLY A 610 -5.28 25.55 28.59
C GLY A 610 -4.50 26.34 27.53
N THR A 611 -3.97 27.49 27.91
CA THR A 611 -3.11 28.32 27.03
C THR A 611 -1.69 27.75 27.02
N VAL A 612 -1.18 27.40 25.84
CA VAL A 612 0.20 26.90 25.68
C VAL A 612 1.18 28.08 25.68
N VAL A 613 1.84 28.35 26.81
CA VAL A 613 2.95 29.31 26.90
C VAL A 613 4.17 28.56 27.40
N VAL A 614 5.24 28.50 26.59
CA VAL A 614 6.53 27.93 27.01
C VAL A 614 7.37 29.07 27.57
N SER A 615 7.50 29.12 28.89
CA SER A 615 8.39 30.06 29.58
C SER A 615 9.59 29.34 30.17
N LYS A 616 10.77 29.99 30.17
CA LYS A 616 11.80 29.64 31.16
C LYS A 616 11.25 30.03 32.52
N VAL A 617 11.04 29.06 33.40
CA VAL A 617 10.85 29.38 34.81
C VAL A 617 12.21 29.84 35.34
N HIS A 618 12.22 30.91 36.11
CA HIS A 618 13.34 31.30 36.96
C HIS A 618 12.78 31.25 38.37
N GLY A 619 13.07 30.19 39.12
CA GLY A 619 12.45 30.04 40.44
C GLY A 619 13.14 29.02 41.33
N THR A 620 14.07 29.50 42.16
CA THR A 620 14.47 28.86 43.41
C THR A 620 13.25 28.55 44.27
N THR A 621 12.87 27.28 44.38
CA THR A 621 11.92 26.84 45.40
C THR A 621 12.66 26.72 46.73
N SER A 622 12.62 27.77 47.54
CA SER A 622 12.90 27.65 48.97
C SER A 622 11.68 26.97 49.60
N VAL A 623 11.87 25.73 50.06
CA VAL A 623 10.91 25.08 50.94
C VAL A 623 11.11 25.70 52.33
N GLU A 624 10.22 26.60 52.75
CA GLU A 624 10.11 26.92 54.18
C GLU A 624 9.54 25.69 54.89
N VAL A 625 10.43 24.87 55.43
CA VAL A 625 10.07 23.88 56.44
C VAL A 625 9.89 24.66 57.75
N ALA A 626 8.65 24.83 58.20
CA ALA A 626 8.38 25.27 59.56
C ALA A 626 8.91 24.19 60.53
N ALA A 627 10.08 24.44 61.10
CA ALA A 627 10.69 23.56 62.09
C ALA A 627 9.92 23.63 63.42
N VAL A 628 9.35 22.50 63.81
CA VAL A 628 8.96 22.23 65.20
C VAL A 628 10.25 22.13 66.02
N GLN A 629 10.33 22.91 67.09
CA GLN A 629 11.41 22.84 68.07
C GLN A 629 11.37 21.48 68.76
N ASP A 630 12.41 20.67 68.56
CA ASP A 630 12.79 19.64 69.50
C ASP A 630 14.29 19.73 69.79
N ALA A 631 14.60 19.83 71.07
CA ALA A 631 15.95 19.96 71.59
C ALA A 631 16.56 18.58 71.77
N ASN A 632 17.59 18.22 70.98
CA ASN A 632 18.79 17.53 71.46
C ASN A 632 19.75 17.16 70.32
N ALA A 633 21.04 17.40 70.62
CA ALA A 633 22.24 16.71 70.13
C ALA A 633 22.68 16.85 68.65
N GLY A 634 23.95 17.26 68.50
CA GLY A 634 24.87 16.62 67.55
C GLY A 634 25.35 17.48 66.37
N GLN A 635 26.64 17.80 66.38
CA GLN A 635 27.46 18.26 65.25
C GLN A 635 27.07 17.64 63.90
N GLU A 636 27.00 18.45 62.83
CA GLU A 636 27.43 17.99 61.51
C GLU A 636 27.89 19.12 60.59
N ALA A 637 28.82 18.76 59.70
CA ALA A 637 29.74 19.63 58.99
C ALA A 637 29.09 20.35 57.79
N ALA A 638 29.54 21.58 57.55
CA ALA A 638 29.29 22.29 56.30
C ALA A 638 30.03 21.60 55.14
N VAL A 639 29.29 20.89 54.30
CA VAL A 639 29.75 20.47 52.97
C VAL A 639 29.05 21.37 51.96
N ALA A 640 29.77 22.35 51.44
CA ALA A 640 29.35 23.07 50.24
C ALA A 640 29.47 22.09 49.06
N SER A 641 28.34 21.58 48.56
CA SER A 641 28.30 20.87 47.28
C SER A 641 28.06 21.88 46.17
N ASP A 642 29.14 22.28 45.48
CA ASP A 642 29.06 22.81 44.11
C ASP A 642 28.67 21.65 43.17
N ALA A 643 27.39 21.29 43.17
CA ALA A 643 26.81 20.54 42.07
C ALA A 643 26.37 21.55 41.00
N PRO A 644 26.73 21.37 39.72
CA PRO A 644 26.20 22.22 38.67
C PRO A 644 24.67 22.10 38.68
N VAL A 645 23.98 23.21 38.95
CA VAL A 645 22.53 23.31 38.80
C VAL A 645 22.21 22.91 37.36
N ALA A 646 21.52 21.78 37.18
CA ALA A 646 21.07 21.37 35.86
C ALA A 646 20.25 22.51 35.27
N ALA A 647 20.66 23.03 34.12
CA ALA A 647 19.93 24.09 33.43
C ALA A 647 18.47 23.62 33.24
N GLU A 648 17.53 24.30 33.90
CA GLU A 648 16.10 23.98 33.82
C GLU A 648 15.65 24.04 32.35
N LYS A 649 15.12 22.92 31.85
CA LYS A 649 14.60 22.87 30.49
C LYS A 649 13.27 23.61 30.44
N PRO A 650 13.02 24.48 29.43
CA PRO A 650 11.73 25.11 29.23
C PRO A 650 10.60 24.07 29.16
N TYR A 651 9.43 24.39 29.71
CA TYR A 651 8.26 23.51 29.72
C TYR A 651 6.95 24.27 29.53
N ALA A 652 5.93 23.58 29.02
CA ALA A 652 4.53 24.02 29.02
C ALA A 652 3.76 23.22 30.08
N LEU A 653 2.81 23.86 30.77
CA LEU A 653 1.82 23.16 31.59
C LEU A 653 0.54 22.98 30.78
N LEU A 654 0.14 21.72 30.59
CA LEU A 654 -1.03 21.36 29.80
C LEU A 654 -2.00 20.53 30.62
N THR A 655 -3.29 20.63 30.30
CA THR A 655 -4.27 19.62 30.71
C THR A 655 -4.40 18.57 29.61
N LEU A 656 -3.95 17.35 29.87
CA LEU A 656 -4.07 16.25 28.90
C LEU A 656 -5.48 15.66 28.95
N PRO A 657 -6.19 15.59 27.81
CA PRO A 657 -7.49 14.97 27.74
C PRO A 657 -7.42 13.46 27.99
N PRO A 658 -8.53 12.82 28.41
CA PRO A 658 -8.63 11.37 28.52
C PRO A 658 -8.61 10.71 27.15
N LEU A 659 -7.82 9.65 26.96
CA LEU A 659 -7.69 8.93 25.68
C LEU A 659 -7.53 9.89 24.48
N GLY A 660 -6.65 10.89 24.63
CA GLY A 660 -6.59 12.00 23.69
C GLY A 660 -5.19 12.44 23.33
N ALA A 661 -5.13 13.14 22.19
CA ALA A 661 -3.93 13.65 21.57
C ALA A 661 -4.01 15.17 21.43
N LEU A 662 -2.96 15.85 21.86
CA LEU A 662 -2.73 17.26 21.60
C LEU A 662 -1.61 17.38 20.56
N ILE A 663 -1.88 18.11 19.48
CA ILE A 663 -0.90 18.45 18.46
C ILE A 663 -0.64 19.95 18.55
N LEU A 664 0.62 20.29 18.80
CA LEU A 664 1.09 21.66 18.92
C LEU A 664 1.98 22.00 17.73
N ARG A 665 1.91 23.24 17.25
CA ARG A 665 2.78 23.77 16.19
C ARG A 665 3.63 24.91 16.74
N GLN A 666 4.91 24.91 16.42
CA GLN A 666 5.80 26.02 16.74
C GLN A 666 5.44 27.22 15.86
N LYS A 667 5.27 28.42 16.45
CA LYS A 667 5.16 29.66 15.67
C LYS A 667 6.55 30.12 15.25
N VAL A 668 6.74 30.42 13.97
CA VAL A 668 8.06 30.71 13.36
C VAL A 668 8.12 32.01 12.57
#